data_AF-A0A6J6EGJ0-F1
#
_entry.id   AF-A0A6J6EGJ0-F1
#
_cell.length_a   1.000
_cell.length_b   1.000
_cell.length_c   1.000
_cell.angle_alpha   90.00
_cell.angle_beta   90.00
_cell.angle_gamma   90.00
#
_symmetry.space_group_name_H-M   'P 1'
#
loop_
_entity.id
_entity.type
_entity.pdbx_description
1 polymer ?
#
loop_
_entity_poly.entity_id
_entity_poly.type
_entity_poly.pdbx_seq_one_letter_code
_entity_poly.pdbx_strand_id
1 'polypeptide(L)'
;MSEAGPTTLNDRYEMQQRIGRGGMADVYLARDLLLDRLVAIKVLFPEFATDPSFVERFRREAQSAANLNHPNIVSVYDWGRSNNTYFMAMEYIPGRTMAEALREIGQVSPDKAAEVGIEIASGLEFAHRNNVIHRDIKPGNILLGNNGSLKVADFGIARALGSAADNSLTQVGAVMGTAAYFSPEQAQGGQPDPRSDLYSLGVVLYEMVAGRPPFTGESPMAIAYKQVHEQPQPLNEIRPDVPRAFEAIAARLLAKDPSRRYPNAQAVRDDLRRFREGLPVQALAALINRRDGDPTPTAMDAPTAVIGETPLIGPDDAATLVQPATTVAAPRSSASPEAGATMPLPRTIIVANPELAPGQTSGGGVSVPDDLQRRRRNIVIAAVSAVMVLLIAGVVAVIALSGGGPTSTTFPIQSVTGLTLEEAVTTLEDLGLDVIPVAEETSTVDANVVWKQIPAPGEQVSEGDTVQVIYNPSNDPVPVPRLAGLTVEQARLALLDLGLTIGSITMQNDATVPENTIIATTPAEGEQVLGGATIDLIVSQGSGIVQIPNVQGQTSDAARSLLEGEPFDFIVSVVPEASDTVEAGRVTRTSPNISSQTTKGSPVTLYVSTGQATIAVPPVTGITEAEARSALRGFVIRVEYIEVPSGSANDGLVIAQDPSAGVQIAPGGRILLKVGKAATPATTTTPSTTTPPTTTP
;
A
#
# COMPACT_ATOMS: atom_id res chain seq x y z
N MET A 1 28.86 35.77 2.55
CA MET A 1 27.75 36.36 1.80
C MET A 1 26.85 37.04 2.83
N SER A 2 27.02 38.34 3.11
CA SER A 2 26.54 39.51 2.33
C SER A 2 25.02 39.70 2.41
N GLU A 3 24.62 40.74 3.16
CA GLU A 3 23.44 41.60 3.01
C GLU A 3 22.18 41.01 2.35
N ALA A 4 21.32 40.40 3.16
CA ALA A 4 19.88 40.41 2.92
C ALA A 4 19.20 40.64 4.28
N GLY A 5 18.33 41.65 4.38
CA GLY A 5 17.43 41.79 5.53
C GLY A 5 16.54 40.54 5.69
N PRO A 6 15.79 40.41 6.79
CA PRO A 6 14.92 39.25 7.00
C PRO A 6 13.98 39.07 5.79
N THR A 7 14.10 37.92 5.12
CA THR A 7 13.29 37.59 3.94
C THR A 7 11.84 37.52 4.40
N THR A 8 11.01 38.44 3.91
CA THR A 8 9.58 38.48 4.25
C THR A 8 8.77 38.00 3.06
N LEU A 9 7.85 37.04 3.28
CA LEU A 9 6.91 36.58 2.25
C LEU A 9 5.60 37.36 2.35
N ASN A 10 5.19 37.94 1.22
CA ASN A 10 3.99 38.77 1.08
C ASN A 10 3.84 39.85 2.17
N ASP A 11 4.96 40.46 2.60
CA ASP A 11 5.03 41.47 3.66
C ASP A 11 4.36 41.05 4.99
N ARG A 12 4.15 39.75 5.20
CA ARG A 12 3.42 39.19 6.36
C ARG A 12 4.25 38.18 7.13
N TYR A 13 4.92 37.26 6.44
CA TYR A 13 5.63 36.16 7.08
C TYR A 13 7.12 36.46 7.09
N GLU A 14 7.65 36.83 8.25
CA GLU A 14 9.08 37.04 8.45
C GLU A 14 9.76 35.67 8.60
N MET A 15 10.52 35.26 7.58
CA MET A 15 11.17 33.96 7.55
C MET A 15 12.35 33.91 8.52
N GLN A 16 12.41 32.85 9.31
CA GLN A 16 13.51 32.59 10.25
C GLN A 16 14.34 31.40 9.74
N GLN A 17 14.62 30.43 10.60
CA GLN A 17 15.41 29.25 10.25
C GLN A 17 14.61 28.19 9.49
N ARG A 18 15.29 27.43 8.63
CA ARG A 18 14.75 26.21 8.03
C ARG A 18 14.63 25.13 9.10
N ILE A 19 13.45 24.52 9.22
CA ILE A 19 13.15 23.46 10.19
C ILE A 19 12.97 22.08 9.56
N GLY A 20 12.84 22.01 8.22
CA GLY A 20 12.74 20.74 7.51
C GLY A 20 12.97 20.89 6.01
N ARG A 21 13.26 19.78 5.35
CA ARG A 21 13.36 19.70 3.89
C ARG A 21 12.64 18.43 3.42
N GLY A 22 11.63 18.62 2.57
CA GLY A 22 10.92 17.53 1.90
C GLY A 22 11.42 17.31 0.48
N GLY A 23 10.77 16.41 -0.25
CA GLY A 23 11.10 16.09 -1.64
C GLY A 23 10.82 17.21 -2.65
N MET A 24 9.86 18.11 -2.34
CA MET A 24 9.43 19.18 -3.26
C MET A 24 9.46 20.59 -2.65
N ALA A 25 9.74 20.71 -1.34
CA ALA A 25 9.63 21.95 -0.60
C ALA A 25 10.59 22.00 0.59
N ASP A 26 11.01 23.19 0.97
CA ASP A 26 11.62 23.46 2.26
C ASP A 26 10.54 23.92 3.25
N VAL A 27 10.72 23.62 4.54
CA VAL A 27 9.85 24.10 5.62
C VAL A 27 10.64 25.03 6.52
N TYR A 28 10.14 26.24 6.74
CA TYR A 28 10.76 27.27 7.56
C TYR A 28 9.90 27.61 8.77
N LEU A 29 10.54 27.91 9.89
CA LEU A 29 9.90 28.67 10.95
C LEU A 29 9.76 30.12 10.49
N ALA A 30 8.62 30.74 10.72
CA ALA A 30 8.39 32.15 10.43
C ALA A 30 7.53 32.79 11.51
N ARG A 31 7.59 34.12 11.60
CA ARG A 31 6.66 34.92 12.40
C ARG A 31 5.61 35.54 11.49
N ASP A 32 4.33 35.28 11.78
CA ASP A 32 3.22 35.99 11.16
C ASP A 32 3.12 37.38 11.83
N LEU A 33 3.54 38.42 11.11
CA LEU A 33 3.64 39.79 11.63
C LEU A 33 2.27 40.43 11.90
N LEU A 34 1.21 39.94 11.25
CA LEU A 34 -0.16 40.48 11.44
C LEU A 34 -0.82 39.91 12.70
N LEU A 35 -0.58 38.64 13.00
CA LEU A 35 -1.21 37.93 14.12
C LEU A 35 -0.26 37.72 15.31
N ASP A 36 0.98 38.17 15.18
CA ASP A 36 2.07 38.01 16.14
C ASP A 36 2.22 36.58 16.71
N ARG A 37 2.36 35.61 15.81
CA ARG A 37 2.52 34.19 16.18
C ARG A 37 3.55 33.49 15.32
N LEU A 38 4.15 32.44 15.87
CA LEU A 38 5.01 31.54 15.10
C LEU A 38 4.18 30.60 14.23
N VAL A 39 4.61 30.43 12.99
CA VAL A 39 4.02 29.55 11.98
C VAL A 39 5.11 28.77 11.27
N ALA A 40 4.76 27.62 10.71
CA ALA A 40 5.62 26.92 9.77
C ALA A 40 5.19 27.30 8.35
N ILE A 41 6.16 27.61 7.49
CA ILE A 41 5.92 27.96 6.09
C ILE A 41 6.59 26.91 5.21
N LYS A 42 5.78 26.13 4.49
CA LYS A 42 6.23 25.19 3.46
C LYS A 42 6.38 25.95 2.16
N VAL A 43 7.59 26.05 1.62
CA VAL A 43 7.92 26.79 0.39
C VAL A 43 8.34 25.81 -0.70
N LEU A 44 7.63 25.82 -1.81
CA LEU A 44 7.91 24.97 -2.97
C LEU A 44 9.30 25.30 -3.57
N PHE A 45 10.06 24.31 -4.02
CA PHE A 45 11.33 24.61 -4.69
C PHE A 45 11.07 25.37 -6.01
N PRO A 46 11.94 26.35 -6.38
CA PRO A 46 11.76 27.13 -7.59
C PRO A 46 11.60 26.30 -8.87
N GLU A 47 12.29 25.15 -8.96
CA GLU A 47 12.20 24.19 -10.08
C GLU A 47 10.80 23.56 -10.24
N PHE A 48 10.06 23.38 -9.15
CA PHE A 48 8.69 22.87 -9.19
C PHE A 48 7.64 23.99 -9.32
N ALA A 49 8.01 25.24 -9.01
CA ALA A 49 7.10 26.38 -9.07
C ALA A 49 6.76 26.82 -10.50
N THR A 50 7.56 26.43 -11.50
CA THR A 50 7.31 26.72 -12.92
C THR A 50 6.40 25.72 -13.61
N ASP A 51 6.19 24.54 -13.01
CA ASP A 51 5.33 23.49 -13.56
C ASP A 51 3.89 23.61 -13.02
N PRO A 52 2.90 23.93 -13.87
CA PRO A 52 1.51 24.07 -13.44
C PRO A 52 0.93 22.83 -12.73
N SER A 53 1.41 21.63 -13.07
CA SER A 53 0.94 20.38 -12.47
C SER A 53 1.36 20.26 -11.01
N PHE A 54 2.58 20.66 -10.66
CA PHE A 54 3.07 20.67 -9.28
C PHE A 54 2.39 21.77 -8.46
N VAL A 55 2.17 22.94 -9.05
CA VAL A 55 1.46 24.05 -8.40
C VAL A 55 0.02 23.67 -8.07
N GLU A 56 -0.71 23.08 -9.02
CA GLU A 56 -2.09 22.62 -8.78
C GLU A 56 -2.15 21.51 -7.73
N ARG A 57 -1.17 20.59 -7.70
CA ARG A 57 -1.06 19.59 -6.62
C ARG A 57 -0.85 20.24 -5.25
N PHE A 58 0.09 21.17 -5.16
CA PHE A 58 0.39 21.91 -3.94
C PHE A 58 -0.81 22.73 -3.44
N ARG A 59 -1.53 23.38 -4.35
CA ARG A 59 -2.77 24.10 -4.05
C ARG A 59 -3.85 23.17 -3.52
N ARG A 60 -4.08 22.03 -4.18
CA ARG A 60 -5.09 21.06 -3.74
C ARG A 60 -4.79 20.53 -2.35
N GLU A 61 -3.51 20.32 -2.02
CA GLU A 61 -3.06 19.85 -0.69
C GLU A 61 -3.40 20.89 0.39
N ALA A 62 -3.13 22.17 0.12
CA ALA A 62 -3.53 23.25 0.99
C ALA A 62 -5.05 23.27 1.21
N GLN A 63 -5.81 23.14 0.12
CA GLN A 63 -7.27 23.23 0.15
C GLN A 63 -7.93 22.05 0.90
N SER A 64 -7.43 20.82 0.73
CA SER A 64 -7.99 19.67 1.44
C SER A 64 -7.71 19.72 2.94
N ALA A 65 -6.56 20.28 3.34
CA ALA A 65 -6.19 20.41 4.75
C ALA A 65 -6.75 21.69 5.42
N ALA A 66 -7.06 22.74 4.67
CA ALA A 66 -7.52 24.04 5.22
C ALA A 66 -8.80 23.95 6.05
N ASN A 67 -9.69 23.00 5.72
CA ASN A 67 -10.95 22.81 6.45
C ASN A 67 -10.82 21.81 7.62
N LEU A 68 -9.61 21.29 7.89
CA LEU A 68 -9.39 20.35 8.97
C LEU A 68 -8.92 21.07 10.23
N ASN A 69 -9.81 21.15 11.23
CA ASN A 69 -9.48 21.67 12.56
C ASN A 69 -9.69 20.58 13.62
N HIS A 70 -8.59 19.98 14.08
CA HIS A 70 -8.60 18.89 15.04
C HIS A 70 -7.32 18.90 15.88
N PRO A 71 -7.37 18.58 17.20
CA PRO A 71 -6.19 18.61 18.07
C PRO A 71 -5.02 17.75 17.57
N ASN A 72 -5.31 16.63 16.90
CA ASN A 72 -4.29 15.73 16.33
C ASN A 72 -4.01 15.93 14.83
N ILE A 73 -4.43 17.05 14.23
CA ILE A 73 -4.07 17.43 12.85
C ILE A 73 -3.37 18.79 12.91
N VAL A 74 -2.32 18.96 12.10
CA VAL A 74 -1.69 20.27 11.87
C VAL A 74 -2.63 21.15 11.06
N SER A 75 -2.96 22.32 11.61
CA SER A 75 -3.87 23.25 10.92
C SER A 75 -3.16 23.99 9.78
N VAL A 76 -3.81 24.08 8.62
CA VAL A 76 -3.36 24.93 7.51
C VAL A 76 -4.09 26.28 7.60
N TYR A 77 -3.34 27.37 7.68
CA TYR A 77 -3.89 28.71 7.85
C TYR A 77 -4.11 29.44 6.54
N ASP A 78 -3.16 29.29 5.61
CA ASP A 78 -3.14 30.07 4.39
C ASP A 78 -2.25 29.39 3.32
N TRP A 79 -2.44 29.79 2.08
CA TRP A 79 -1.51 29.46 1.00
C TRP A 79 -1.42 30.65 0.05
N GLY A 80 -0.28 30.80 -0.60
CA GLY A 80 -0.06 31.95 -1.46
C GLY A 80 1.08 31.75 -2.43
N ARG A 81 1.25 32.77 -3.26
CA ARG A 81 2.41 32.94 -4.13
C ARG A 81 3.20 34.14 -3.63
N SER A 82 4.52 34.00 -3.62
CA SER A 82 5.44 35.09 -3.32
C SER A 82 6.62 35.01 -4.29
N ASN A 83 6.94 36.11 -4.96
CA ASN A 83 7.95 36.15 -6.01
C ASN A 83 7.69 35.06 -7.07
N ASN A 84 8.67 34.17 -7.27
CA ASN A 84 8.62 33.07 -8.25
C ASN A 84 8.35 31.69 -7.61
N THR A 85 7.79 31.65 -6.39
CA THR A 85 7.45 30.39 -5.71
C THR A 85 6.08 30.46 -5.02
N TYR A 86 5.61 29.29 -4.59
CA TYR A 86 4.38 29.09 -3.82
C TYR A 86 4.71 28.66 -2.40
N PHE A 87 3.87 29.06 -1.46
CA PHE A 87 4.02 28.70 -0.06
C PHE A 87 2.68 28.34 0.59
N MET A 88 2.77 27.62 1.70
CA MET A 88 1.64 27.27 2.57
C MET A 88 2.03 27.59 4.01
N ALA A 89 1.18 28.34 4.70
CA ALA A 89 1.35 28.66 6.11
C ALA A 89 0.53 27.69 6.96
N MET A 90 1.19 27.07 7.93
CA MET A 90 0.62 26.04 8.80
C MET A 90 1.03 26.24 10.26
N GLU A 91 0.32 25.54 11.14
CA GLU A 91 0.61 25.51 12.56
C GLU A 91 2.04 25.03 12.82
N TYR A 92 2.81 25.81 13.58
CA TYR A 92 4.14 25.40 14.02
C TYR A 92 4.03 24.53 15.27
N ILE A 93 4.55 23.30 15.19
CA ILE A 93 4.61 22.38 16.33
C ILE A 93 6.05 22.32 16.85
N PRO A 94 6.35 22.95 17.99
CA PRO A 94 7.68 22.90 18.58
C PRO A 94 7.95 21.49 19.13
N GLY A 95 8.88 20.78 18.52
CA GLY A 95 9.23 19.41 18.89
C GLY A 95 9.98 18.70 17.77
N ARG A 96 9.70 17.40 17.61
CA ARG A 96 10.38 16.52 16.65
C ARG A 96 9.39 15.61 15.93
N THR A 97 9.82 15.02 14.83
CA THR A 97 9.05 13.98 14.15
C THR A 97 9.12 12.66 14.93
N MET A 98 8.14 11.78 14.72
CA MET A 98 8.18 10.42 15.26
C MET A 98 9.33 9.61 14.66
N ALA A 99 9.72 9.87 13.41
CA ALA A 99 10.89 9.24 12.80
C ALA A 99 12.18 9.55 13.58
N GLU A 100 12.38 10.81 13.98
CA GLU A 100 13.52 11.21 14.82
C GLU A 100 13.44 10.57 16.21
N ALA A 101 12.26 10.56 16.82
CA ALA A 101 12.06 9.93 18.13
C ALA A 101 12.34 8.42 18.11
N LEU A 102 11.91 7.70 17.07
CA LEU A 102 12.14 6.26 16.92
C LEU A 102 13.61 5.92 16.67
N ARG A 103 14.37 6.77 15.97
CA ARG A 103 15.81 6.58 15.81
C ARG A 103 16.57 6.67 17.13
N GLU A 104 16.12 7.52 18.05
CA GLU A 104 16.76 7.70 19.36
C GLU A 104 16.32 6.64 20.38
N ILE A 105 15.01 6.35 20.44
CA ILE A 105 14.42 5.45 21.43
C ILE A 105 14.57 3.98 20.99
N GLY A 106 14.58 3.72 19.68
CA GLY A 106 14.58 2.40 19.07
C GLY A 106 13.19 1.75 19.12
N GLN A 107 12.79 1.27 20.29
CA GLN A 107 11.57 0.48 20.48
C GLN A 107 10.67 1.05 21.58
N VAL A 108 9.38 0.90 21.40
CA VAL A 108 8.33 1.44 22.28
C VAL A 108 7.47 0.29 22.83
N SER A 109 6.98 0.43 24.07
CA SER A 109 6.07 -0.57 24.65
C SER A 109 4.74 -0.62 23.90
N PRO A 110 4.04 -1.78 23.87
CA PRO A 110 2.75 -1.90 23.19
C PRO A 110 1.70 -0.92 23.74
N ASP A 111 1.70 -0.67 25.06
CA ASP A 111 0.85 0.34 25.69
C ASP A 111 1.07 1.75 25.16
N LYS A 112 2.35 2.14 25.01
CA LYS A 112 2.68 3.48 24.51
C LYS A 112 2.44 3.59 23.01
N ALA A 113 2.67 2.53 22.24
CA ALA A 113 2.28 2.46 20.83
C ALA A 113 0.75 2.57 20.68
N ALA A 114 -0.03 1.93 21.54
CA ALA A 114 -1.49 2.05 21.53
C ALA A 114 -1.97 3.46 21.90
N GLU A 115 -1.35 4.13 22.87
CA GLU A 115 -1.64 5.52 23.21
C GLU A 115 -1.46 6.44 21.99
N VAL A 116 -0.33 6.31 21.30
CA VAL A 116 -0.03 7.05 20.07
C VAL A 116 -1.01 6.70 18.95
N GLY A 117 -1.31 5.41 18.75
CA GLY A 117 -2.25 4.93 17.75
C GLY A 117 -3.66 5.48 17.94
N ILE A 118 -4.10 5.67 19.19
CA ILE A 118 -5.40 6.28 19.51
C ILE A 118 -5.48 7.72 19.02
N GLU A 119 -4.41 8.50 19.21
CA GLU A 119 -4.36 9.91 18.80
C GLU A 119 -4.31 10.05 17.27
N ILE A 120 -3.49 9.24 16.60
CA ILE A 120 -3.42 9.22 15.12
C ILE A 120 -4.77 8.78 14.53
N ALA A 121 -5.38 7.71 15.06
CA ALA A 121 -6.69 7.25 14.62
C ALA A 121 -7.78 8.31 14.83
N SER A 122 -7.67 9.14 15.89
CA SER A 122 -8.59 10.26 16.10
C SER A 122 -8.47 11.32 15.00
N GLY A 123 -7.25 11.69 14.61
CA GLY A 123 -7.01 12.61 13.49
C GLY A 123 -7.52 12.03 12.17
N LEU A 124 -7.20 10.77 11.87
CA LEU A 124 -7.66 10.09 10.65
C LEU A 124 -9.18 9.99 10.58
N GLU A 125 -9.85 9.64 11.68
CA GLU A 125 -11.31 9.61 11.73
C GLU A 125 -11.92 10.96 11.34
N PHE A 126 -11.39 12.05 11.89
CA PHE A 126 -11.87 13.39 11.59
C PHE A 126 -11.66 13.76 10.12
N ALA A 127 -10.49 13.46 9.57
CA ALA A 127 -10.20 13.69 8.16
C ALA A 127 -11.12 12.87 7.23
N HIS A 128 -11.28 11.57 7.51
CA HIS A 128 -12.12 10.66 6.72
C HIS A 128 -13.58 11.07 6.72
N ARG A 129 -14.11 11.55 7.85
CA ARG A 129 -15.49 12.10 7.94
C ARG A 129 -15.67 13.37 7.10
N ASN A 130 -14.59 14.11 6.85
CA ASN A 130 -14.58 15.28 5.96
C ASN A 130 -14.17 14.92 4.52
N ASN A 131 -14.21 13.63 4.15
CA ASN A 131 -13.83 13.09 2.83
C ASN A 131 -12.38 13.40 2.42
N VAL A 132 -11.47 13.52 3.39
CA VAL A 132 -10.04 13.70 3.16
C VAL A 132 -9.30 12.44 3.57
N ILE A 133 -8.58 11.83 2.62
CA ILE A 133 -7.70 10.67 2.85
C ILE A 133 -6.27 11.20 2.91
N HIS A 134 -5.47 10.74 3.86
CA HIS A 134 -4.11 11.24 4.06
C HIS A 134 -3.12 10.71 3.03
N ARG A 135 -3.18 9.41 2.70
CA ARG A 135 -2.39 8.72 1.66
C ARG A 135 -0.88 8.59 1.89
N ASP A 136 -0.35 9.12 3.00
CA ASP A 136 1.09 9.16 3.28
C ASP A 136 1.35 9.14 4.79
N ILE A 137 0.65 8.26 5.52
CA ILE A 137 0.88 8.08 6.96
C ILE A 137 2.22 7.37 7.17
N LYS A 138 3.15 8.04 7.85
CA LYS A 138 4.48 7.53 8.20
C LYS A 138 5.06 8.32 9.38
N PRO A 139 6.10 7.80 10.07
CA PRO A 139 6.68 8.48 11.24
C PRO A 139 7.22 9.89 10.94
N GLY A 140 7.66 10.15 9.70
CA GLY A 140 8.11 11.48 9.28
C GLY A 140 7.01 12.55 9.23
N ASN A 141 5.75 12.13 9.05
CA ASN A 141 4.59 13.01 8.95
C ASN A 141 3.81 13.10 10.28
N ILE A 142 4.34 12.52 11.36
CA ILE A 142 3.74 12.57 12.70
C ILE A 142 4.65 13.40 13.60
N LEU A 143 4.13 14.52 14.09
CA LEU A 143 4.85 15.48 14.92
C LEU A 143 4.54 15.26 16.40
N LEU A 144 5.58 15.25 17.22
CA LEU A 144 5.53 15.14 18.66
C LEU A 144 5.98 16.48 19.26
N GLY A 145 5.01 17.22 19.82
CA GLY A 145 5.24 18.50 20.47
C GLY A 145 5.86 18.34 21.86
N ASN A 146 6.67 19.32 22.29
CA ASN A 146 7.34 19.32 23.60
C ASN A 146 6.37 19.32 24.79
N ASN A 147 5.12 19.74 24.56
CA ASN A 147 4.03 19.72 25.53
C ASN A 147 3.27 18.38 25.57
N GLY A 148 3.74 17.37 24.83
CA GLY A 148 3.09 16.06 24.73
C GLY A 148 2.00 15.98 23.65
N SER A 149 1.76 17.02 22.85
CA SER A 149 0.77 16.95 21.77
C SER A 149 1.28 16.11 20.60
N LEU A 150 0.46 15.20 20.08
CA LEU A 150 0.71 14.50 18.82
C LEU A 150 -0.15 15.07 17.70
N LYS A 151 0.47 15.40 16.57
CA LYS A 151 -0.24 15.90 15.38
C LYS A 151 0.23 15.24 14.09
N VAL A 152 -0.73 14.93 13.24
CA VAL A 152 -0.50 14.43 11.88
C VAL A 152 -0.39 15.62 10.92
N ALA A 153 0.67 15.64 10.11
CA ALA A 153 1.01 16.67 9.15
C ALA A 153 1.07 16.12 7.72
N ASP A 154 1.13 17.00 6.71
CA ASP A 154 1.40 16.64 5.30
C ASP A 154 0.41 15.62 4.70
N PHE A 155 -0.85 16.03 4.53
CA PHE A 155 -1.88 15.26 3.83
C PHE A 155 -1.51 15.09 2.35
N GLY A 156 -0.87 13.97 2.02
CA GLY A 156 -0.24 13.71 0.74
C GLY A 156 -1.21 13.66 -0.44
N ILE A 157 -1.22 14.69 -1.28
CA ILE A 157 -1.83 14.63 -2.63
C ILE A 157 -0.82 14.10 -3.68
N ALA A 158 0.45 13.94 -3.33
CA ALA A 158 1.53 13.60 -4.26
C ALA A 158 1.53 12.16 -4.82
N ARG A 159 0.52 11.32 -4.55
CA ARG A 159 0.40 9.97 -5.14
C ARG A 159 -1.02 9.62 -5.59
N ALA A 160 -1.70 10.57 -6.25
CA ALA A 160 -2.77 10.20 -7.16
C ALA A 160 -2.14 9.47 -8.35
N LEU A 161 -2.22 8.14 -8.33
CA LEU A 161 -1.95 7.29 -9.47
C LEU A 161 -2.82 7.73 -10.64
N GLY A 162 -2.16 8.11 -11.74
CA GLY A 162 -2.81 8.53 -12.97
C GLY A 162 -2.09 9.67 -13.71
N SER A 163 -0.82 9.48 -14.06
CA SER A 163 -0.16 10.06 -15.25
C SER A 163 1.16 9.34 -15.43
N ALA A 164 1.12 8.23 -16.18
CA ALA A 164 2.29 7.65 -16.82
C ALA A 164 2.72 8.59 -17.96
N ALA A 165 3.38 9.68 -17.59
CA ALA A 165 4.23 10.49 -18.45
C ALA A 165 5.18 11.24 -17.51
N ASP A 166 6.47 11.05 -17.74
CA ASP A 166 7.60 11.76 -17.16
C ASP A 166 8.10 11.32 -15.77
N ASN A 167 9.03 10.35 -15.83
CA ASN A 167 10.35 10.38 -15.18
C ASN A 167 10.48 10.76 -13.68
N SER A 168 9.43 10.61 -12.88
CA SER A 168 9.48 10.92 -11.44
C SER A 168 9.77 9.72 -10.53
N LEU A 169 10.15 8.57 -11.09
CA LEU A 169 10.69 7.42 -10.34
C LEU A 169 12.23 7.31 -10.40
N THR A 170 12.88 8.06 -11.30
CA THR A 170 14.33 8.01 -11.54
C THR A 170 15.10 9.21 -10.94
N GLN A 171 14.45 10.12 -10.22
CA GLN A 171 15.17 11.12 -9.42
C GLN A 171 15.66 10.50 -8.10
N VAL A 172 16.91 10.07 -8.16
CA VAL A 172 17.79 9.66 -7.05
C VAL A 172 17.59 10.59 -5.84
N GLY A 173 17.02 10.05 -4.76
CA GLY A 173 17.07 10.66 -3.42
C GLY A 173 15.73 10.92 -2.72
N ALA A 174 14.59 11.03 -3.41
CA ALA A 174 13.30 11.41 -2.76
C ALA A 174 12.35 10.22 -2.48
N VAL A 175 12.53 9.08 -3.17
CA VAL A 175 11.59 7.94 -3.14
C VAL A 175 12.09 6.75 -2.30
N MET A 176 13.27 6.85 -1.71
CA MET A 176 13.93 5.69 -1.07
C MET A 176 13.27 5.25 0.25
N GLY A 177 12.51 6.12 0.94
CA GLY A 177 11.97 5.82 2.28
C GLY A 177 10.45 5.61 2.41
N THR A 178 9.65 5.94 1.39
CA THR A 178 8.18 5.98 1.55
C THR A 178 7.49 4.64 1.22
N ALA A 179 8.10 3.79 0.39
CA ALA A 179 7.52 2.50 0.00
C ALA A 179 7.25 1.56 1.19
N ALA A 180 8.00 1.71 2.28
CA ALA A 180 7.83 0.94 3.51
C ALA A 180 6.45 1.13 4.17
N TYR A 181 5.72 2.20 3.83
CA TYR A 181 4.42 2.52 4.44
C TYR A 181 3.25 2.46 3.46
N PHE A 182 3.46 2.04 2.21
CA PHE A 182 2.34 1.88 1.26
C PHE A 182 1.43 0.74 1.64
N SER A 183 0.14 0.98 1.46
CA SER A 183 -0.83 -0.09 1.40
C SER A 183 -0.64 -0.94 0.13
N PRO A 184 -1.07 -2.22 0.14
CA PRO A 184 -1.06 -3.10 -1.04
C PRO A 184 -1.68 -2.43 -2.27
N GLU A 185 -2.82 -1.78 -2.11
CA GLU A 185 -3.51 -1.08 -3.19
C GLU A 185 -2.71 0.12 -3.73
N GLN A 186 -1.97 0.85 -2.88
CA GLN A 186 -1.04 1.90 -3.33
C GLN A 186 0.15 1.32 -4.10
N ALA A 187 0.70 0.20 -3.64
CA ALA A 187 1.81 -0.49 -4.29
C ALA A 187 1.43 -1.07 -5.66
N GLN A 188 0.17 -1.49 -5.83
CA GLN A 188 -0.39 -1.98 -7.10
C GLN A 188 -0.88 -0.89 -8.05
N GLY A 189 -0.83 0.37 -7.63
CA GLY A 189 -1.30 1.47 -8.45
C GLY A 189 -2.83 1.72 -8.42
N GLY A 190 -3.54 1.11 -7.48
CA GLY A 190 -4.96 1.32 -7.24
C GLY A 190 -5.27 2.66 -6.54
N GLN A 191 -6.55 3.04 -6.51
CA GLN A 191 -6.99 4.26 -5.84
C GLN A 191 -7.06 4.03 -4.31
N PRO A 192 -6.31 4.81 -3.50
CA PRO A 192 -6.34 4.66 -2.05
C PRO A 192 -7.67 5.10 -1.47
N ASP A 193 -8.15 4.37 -0.46
CA ASP A 193 -9.35 4.68 0.30
C ASP A 193 -8.99 4.97 1.78
N PRO A 194 -9.95 5.30 2.66
CA PRO A 194 -9.68 5.49 4.08
C PRO A 194 -8.97 4.31 4.77
N ARG A 195 -9.14 3.08 4.28
CA ARG A 195 -8.52 1.86 4.84
C ARG A 195 -7.06 1.71 4.41
N SER A 196 -6.63 2.42 3.37
CA SER A 196 -5.21 2.57 3.04
C SER A 196 -4.46 3.29 4.15
N ASP A 197 -5.01 4.38 4.70
CA ASP A 197 -4.41 5.09 5.84
C ASP A 197 -4.32 4.20 7.09
N LEU A 198 -5.31 3.33 7.30
CA LEU A 198 -5.31 2.37 8.42
C LEU A 198 -4.21 1.32 8.27
N TYR A 199 -3.95 0.85 7.05
CA TYR A 199 -2.83 -0.06 6.80
C TYR A 199 -1.50 0.62 7.14
N SER A 200 -1.29 1.84 6.64
CA SER A 200 -0.08 2.62 6.94
C SER A 200 0.06 2.91 8.44
N LEU A 201 -1.03 3.18 9.17
CA LEU A 201 -1.02 3.24 10.63
C LEU A 201 -0.59 1.90 11.25
N GLY A 202 -1.04 0.77 10.71
CA GLY A 202 -0.57 -0.56 11.11
C GLY A 202 0.94 -0.74 10.95
N VAL A 203 1.51 -0.26 9.85
CA VAL A 203 2.95 -0.25 9.60
C VAL A 203 3.68 0.60 10.66
N VAL A 204 3.17 1.80 10.97
CA VAL A 204 3.73 2.68 12.02
C VAL A 204 3.70 1.99 13.39
N LEU A 205 2.57 1.43 13.80
CA LEU A 205 2.44 0.73 15.09
C LEU A 205 3.35 -0.49 15.19
N TYR A 206 3.50 -1.23 14.08
CA TYR A 206 4.43 -2.34 13.98
C TYR A 206 5.87 -1.85 14.17
N GLU A 207 6.28 -0.80 13.46
CA GLU A 207 7.64 -0.25 13.55
C GLU A 207 7.95 0.27 14.95
N MET A 208 7.00 0.96 15.60
CA MET A 208 7.18 1.43 16.98
C MET A 208 7.52 0.29 17.93
N VAL A 209 6.92 -0.89 17.75
CA VAL A 209 7.08 -2.05 18.64
C VAL A 209 8.27 -2.92 18.24
N ALA A 210 8.47 -3.17 16.95
CA ALA A 210 9.56 -4.01 16.45
C ALA A 210 10.90 -3.25 16.31
N GLY A 211 10.88 -1.92 16.26
CA GLY A 211 12.03 -1.07 15.93
C GLY A 211 12.39 -1.04 14.45
N ARG A 212 11.61 -1.72 13.60
CA ARG A 212 11.76 -1.75 12.14
C ARG A 212 10.40 -1.97 11.48
N PRO A 213 10.17 -1.45 10.26
CA PRO A 213 8.94 -1.72 9.52
C PRO A 213 8.79 -3.23 9.23
N PRO A 214 7.55 -3.70 8.96
CA PRO A 214 7.27 -5.11 8.68
C PRO A 214 8.02 -5.65 7.45
N PHE A 215 8.25 -4.79 6.46
CA PHE A 215 8.94 -5.15 5.22
C PHE A 215 10.12 -4.22 4.97
N THR A 216 11.27 -4.81 4.68
CA THR A 216 12.49 -4.13 4.27
C THR A 216 13.03 -4.77 2.99
N GLY A 217 13.78 -3.99 2.21
CA GLY A 217 14.37 -4.44 0.95
C GLY A 217 15.34 -3.39 0.41
N GLU A 218 16.18 -3.82 -0.53
CA GLU A 218 17.25 -2.98 -1.10
C GLU A 218 16.72 -2.00 -2.15
N SER A 219 15.52 -2.23 -2.68
CA SER A 219 14.84 -1.32 -3.60
C SER A 219 13.41 -1.00 -3.16
N PRO A 220 12.88 0.21 -3.46
CA PRO A 220 11.49 0.56 -3.21
C PRO A 220 10.49 -0.41 -3.88
N MET A 221 10.86 -0.97 -5.04
CA MET A 221 10.03 -1.94 -5.77
C MET A 221 9.98 -3.28 -5.04
N ALA A 222 11.11 -3.75 -4.49
CA ALA A 222 11.13 -4.95 -3.66
C ALA A 222 10.26 -4.78 -2.42
N ILE A 223 10.32 -3.62 -1.75
CA ILE A 223 9.46 -3.32 -0.60
C ILE A 223 7.99 -3.31 -1.02
N ALA A 224 7.65 -2.66 -2.14
CA ALA A 224 6.29 -2.64 -2.67
C ALA A 224 5.77 -4.05 -3.00
N TYR A 225 6.61 -4.91 -3.59
CA TYR A 225 6.27 -6.32 -3.83
C TYR A 225 5.91 -7.05 -2.53
N LYS A 226 6.72 -6.87 -1.47
CA LYS A 226 6.44 -7.46 -0.14
C LYS A 226 5.17 -6.91 0.48
N GLN A 227 4.89 -5.62 0.31
CA GLN A 227 3.62 -5.02 0.76
C GLN A 227 2.41 -5.74 0.15
N VAL A 228 2.51 -6.21 -1.09
CA VAL A 228 1.41 -6.89 -1.79
C VAL A 228 1.35 -8.38 -1.45
N HIS A 229 2.48 -9.08 -1.47
CA HIS A 229 2.51 -10.55 -1.52
C HIS A 229 2.95 -11.23 -0.22
N GLU A 230 3.77 -10.58 0.62
CA GLU A 230 4.33 -11.21 1.82
C GLU A 230 3.52 -10.86 3.08
N GLN A 231 3.37 -11.82 4.01
CA GLN A 231 2.79 -11.54 5.33
C GLN A 231 3.86 -10.98 6.28
N PRO A 232 3.51 -10.02 7.15
CA PRO A 232 4.45 -9.51 8.14
C PRO A 232 4.78 -10.62 9.16
N GLN A 233 6.02 -10.63 9.65
CA GLN A 233 6.39 -11.48 10.77
C GLN A 233 5.58 -11.06 12.02
N PRO A 234 4.94 -11.97 12.76
CA PRO A 234 4.16 -11.58 13.94
C PRO A 234 5.02 -10.88 15.01
N LEU A 235 4.51 -9.79 15.62
CA LEU A 235 5.29 -9.02 16.59
C LEU A 235 5.68 -9.85 17.83
N ASN A 236 4.85 -10.82 18.22
CA ASN A 236 5.12 -11.70 19.35
C ASN A 236 6.21 -12.75 19.06
N GLU A 237 6.56 -12.99 17.80
CA GLU A 237 7.73 -13.81 17.42
C GLU A 237 9.03 -12.99 17.47
N ILE A 238 8.95 -11.69 17.17
CA ILE A 238 10.08 -10.76 17.30
C ILE A 238 10.32 -10.42 18.77
N ARG A 239 9.24 -10.21 19.51
CA ARG A 239 9.25 -9.70 20.88
C ARG A 239 8.21 -10.44 21.74
N PRO A 240 8.62 -11.47 22.52
CA PRO A 240 7.71 -12.32 23.29
C PRO A 240 6.85 -11.60 24.34
N ASP A 241 7.26 -10.40 24.80
CA ASP A 241 6.48 -9.58 25.73
C ASP A 241 5.31 -8.83 25.06
N VAL A 242 5.16 -8.88 23.74
CA VAL A 242 4.02 -8.27 23.04
C VAL A 242 2.74 -9.07 23.35
N PRO A 243 1.72 -8.44 23.97
CA PRO A 243 0.46 -9.13 24.23
C PRO A 243 -0.24 -9.54 22.94
N ARG A 244 -0.83 -10.74 22.92
CA ARG A 244 -1.57 -11.26 21.76
C ARG A 244 -2.69 -10.33 21.29
N ALA A 245 -3.27 -9.56 22.21
CA ALA A 245 -4.29 -8.56 21.90
C ALA A 245 -3.74 -7.43 21.01
N PHE A 246 -2.58 -6.88 21.33
CA PHE A 246 -1.94 -5.84 20.50
C PHE A 246 -1.53 -6.40 19.14
N GLU A 247 -0.94 -7.60 19.12
CA GLU A 247 -0.55 -8.26 17.88
C GLU A 247 -1.76 -8.51 16.96
N ALA A 248 -2.90 -8.94 17.51
CA ALA A 248 -4.12 -9.10 16.73
C ALA A 248 -4.57 -7.79 16.07
N ILE A 249 -4.45 -6.66 16.78
CA ILE A 249 -4.78 -5.33 16.23
C ILE A 249 -3.83 -4.99 15.07
N ALA A 250 -2.52 -5.15 15.27
CA ALA A 250 -1.50 -4.89 14.24
C ALA A 250 -1.72 -5.76 13.00
N ALA A 251 -1.89 -7.08 13.19
CA ALA A 251 -2.15 -8.03 12.11
C ALA A 251 -3.46 -7.70 11.34
N ARG A 252 -4.51 -7.23 12.03
CA ARG A 252 -5.75 -6.81 11.37
C ARG A 252 -5.58 -5.53 10.56
N LEU A 253 -4.80 -4.55 11.02
CA LEU A 253 -4.47 -3.35 10.24
C LEU A 253 -3.64 -3.71 8.99
N LEU A 254 -2.71 -4.65 9.13
CA LEU A 254 -1.81 -5.11 8.07
C LEU A 254 -2.42 -6.20 7.15
N ALA A 255 -3.72 -6.47 7.25
CA ALA A 255 -4.37 -7.41 6.36
C ALA A 255 -4.29 -6.92 4.91
N LYS A 256 -3.88 -7.79 3.98
CA LYS A 256 -3.65 -7.39 2.58
C LYS A 256 -4.93 -6.92 1.88
N ASP A 257 -6.00 -7.68 2.07
CA ASP A 257 -7.34 -7.32 1.59
C ASP A 257 -7.95 -6.22 2.47
N PRO A 258 -8.29 -5.03 1.90
CA PRO A 258 -8.92 -3.94 2.63
C PRO A 258 -10.25 -4.31 3.31
N SER A 259 -10.98 -5.31 2.83
CA SER A 259 -12.23 -5.78 3.45
C SER A 259 -12.00 -6.48 4.79
N ARG A 260 -10.80 -7.06 4.99
CA ARG A 260 -10.41 -7.77 6.22
C ARG A 260 -9.84 -6.84 7.29
N ARG A 261 -9.56 -5.58 6.95
CA ARG A 261 -9.08 -4.55 7.87
C ARG A 261 -10.22 -4.02 8.75
N TYR A 262 -9.95 -2.98 9.53
CA TYR A 262 -11.00 -2.24 10.20
C TYR A 262 -11.81 -1.42 9.19
N PRO A 263 -13.14 -1.28 9.38
CA PRO A 263 -13.98 -0.54 8.45
C PRO A 263 -13.72 0.97 8.47
N ASN A 264 -13.22 1.51 9.58
CA ASN A 264 -12.93 2.93 9.77
C ASN A 264 -11.95 3.16 10.94
N ALA A 265 -11.41 4.37 11.04
CA ALA A 265 -10.45 4.75 12.08
C ALA A 265 -11.05 4.72 13.51
N GLN A 266 -12.37 4.92 13.65
CA GLN A 266 -13.05 4.82 14.94
C GLN A 266 -12.92 3.42 15.54
N ALA A 267 -13.15 2.38 14.73
CA ALA A 267 -13.04 1.00 15.16
C ALA A 267 -11.62 0.64 15.62
N VAL A 268 -10.58 1.19 14.96
CA VAL A 268 -9.18 1.05 15.38
C VAL A 268 -8.96 1.70 16.75
N ARG A 269 -9.42 2.95 16.91
CA ARG A 269 -9.28 3.71 18.16
C ARG A 269 -9.96 2.99 19.33
N ASP A 270 -11.15 2.47 19.11
CA ASP A 270 -11.91 1.75 20.14
C ASP A 270 -11.21 0.45 20.54
N ASP A 271 -10.61 -0.29 19.60
CA ASP A 271 -9.90 -1.54 19.92
C ASP A 271 -8.56 -1.29 20.64
N LEU A 272 -7.83 -0.24 20.27
CA LEU A 272 -6.64 0.20 20.98
C LEU A 272 -6.95 0.67 22.41
N ARG A 273 -8.10 1.32 22.64
CA ARG A 273 -8.57 1.67 23.99
C ARG A 273 -8.89 0.42 24.82
N ARG A 274 -9.64 -0.53 24.24
CA ARG A 274 -9.91 -1.82 24.89
C ARG A 274 -8.62 -2.52 25.31
N PHE A 275 -7.63 -2.56 24.42
CA PHE A 275 -6.32 -3.12 24.74
C PHE A 275 -5.68 -2.46 25.97
N ARG A 276 -5.63 -1.12 26.02
CA ARG A 276 -5.06 -0.38 27.16
C ARG A 276 -5.84 -0.53 28.46
N GLU A 277 -7.14 -0.78 28.36
CA GLU A 277 -8.03 -1.03 29.51
C GLU A 277 -8.04 -2.51 29.93
N GLY A 278 -7.29 -3.38 29.25
CA GLY A 278 -7.28 -4.82 29.52
C GLY A 278 -8.57 -5.55 29.11
N LEU A 279 -9.41 -4.92 28.29
CA LEU A 279 -10.64 -5.49 27.77
C LEU A 279 -10.37 -6.36 26.54
N PRO A 280 -11.22 -7.37 26.26
CA PRO A 280 -11.11 -8.18 25.06
C PRO A 280 -11.18 -7.33 23.78
N VAL A 281 -10.17 -7.47 22.92
CA VAL A 281 -10.09 -6.76 21.64
C VAL A 281 -10.86 -7.51 20.55
N GLN A 282 -11.57 -6.77 19.70
CA GLN A 282 -12.37 -7.30 18.61
C GLN A 282 -11.51 -7.97 17.54
N ALA A 283 -10.28 -7.50 17.31
CA ALA A 283 -9.35 -8.18 16.41
C ALA A 283 -9.05 -9.62 16.84
N LEU A 284 -8.90 -9.87 18.14
CA LEU A 284 -8.63 -11.20 18.67
C LEU A 284 -9.88 -12.09 18.59
N ALA A 285 -11.07 -11.54 18.89
CA ALA A 285 -12.33 -12.26 18.70
C ALA A 285 -12.55 -12.67 17.24
N ALA A 286 -12.24 -11.77 16.29
CA ALA A 286 -12.33 -12.06 14.87
C ALA A 286 -11.33 -13.14 14.40
N LEU A 287 -10.16 -13.24 15.02
CA LEU A 287 -9.18 -14.30 14.73
C LEU A 287 -9.64 -15.66 15.26
N ILE A 288 -10.27 -15.70 16.44
CA ILE A 288 -10.81 -16.93 17.04
C ILE A 288 -11.95 -17.47 16.18
N ASN A 289 -12.92 -16.63 15.83
CA ASN A 289 -14.08 -17.03 15.03
C ASN A 289 -13.72 -17.53 13.61
N ARG A 290 -12.55 -17.16 13.07
CA ARG A 290 -12.07 -17.65 11.77
C ARG A 290 -11.44 -19.05 11.84
N ARG A 291 -11.02 -19.51 13.01
CA ARG A 291 -10.36 -20.82 13.17
C ARG A 291 -11.34 -22.00 13.14
N ASP A 292 -12.63 -21.73 13.37
CA ASP A 292 -13.64 -22.76 13.58
C ASP A 292 -14.51 -23.09 12.34
N GLY A 293 -14.23 -22.53 11.15
CA GLY A 293 -14.83 -22.94 9.86
C GLY A 293 -16.27 -22.46 9.60
N ASP A 294 -16.46 -21.70 8.51
CA ASP A 294 -17.68 -20.97 8.12
C ASP A 294 -18.83 -21.90 7.62
N PRO A 295 -20.13 -21.50 7.69
CA PRO A 295 -20.71 -20.60 6.68
C PRO A 295 -21.71 -19.55 7.21
N THR A 296 -21.97 -18.54 6.38
CA THR A 296 -22.93 -17.42 6.52
C THR A 296 -24.30 -17.80 7.10
N PRO A 297 -24.98 -16.84 7.75
CA PRO A 297 -26.31 -16.49 7.24
C PRO A 297 -26.58 -14.97 7.18
N THR A 298 -27.02 -14.56 5.98
CA THR A 298 -28.24 -13.80 5.66
C THR A 298 -28.74 -12.68 6.60
N ALA A 299 -29.07 -11.55 5.98
CA ALA A 299 -29.71 -10.39 6.59
C ALA A 299 -31.13 -10.63 7.14
N MET A 300 -31.52 -9.74 8.07
CA MET A 300 -32.88 -9.39 8.57
C MET A 300 -33.63 -10.41 9.44
N ASP A 301 -33.73 -10.15 10.75
CA ASP A 301 -34.92 -9.49 11.34
C ASP A 301 -34.73 -9.22 12.85
N ALA A 302 -35.24 -8.08 13.33
CA ALA A 302 -35.38 -7.76 14.75
C ALA A 302 -36.49 -8.62 15.38
N PRO A 303 -36.56 -8.74 16.73
CA PRO A 303 -37.45 -7.82 17.42
C PRO A 303 -37.01 -7.36 18.83
N THR A 304 -37.70 -6.31 19.23
CA THR A 304 -37.63 -5.46 20.41
C THR A 304 -38.20 -6.09 21.69
N ALA A 305 -37.49 -5.85 22.80
CA ALA A 305 -37.95 -5.49 24.16
C ALA A 305 -38.31 -6.53 25.25
N VAL A 306 -37.96 -6.06 26.46
CA VAL A 306 -38.68 -5.99 27.75
C VAL A 306 -37.97 -6.68 28.93
N ILE A 307 -37.72 -5.84 29.93
CA ILE A 307 -37.17 -6.08 31.27
C ILE A 307 -38.22 -6.82 32.12
N GLY A 308 -37.80 -7.79 32.95
CA GLY A 308 -38.68 -8.46 33.90
C GLY A 308 -37.93 -8.99 35.13
N GLU A 309 -38.27 -8.42 36.28
CA GLU A 309 -37.77 -8.61 37.65
C GLU A 309 -37.74 -10.05 38.19
N THR A 310 -36.82 -10.29 39.12
CA THR A 310 -36.77 -11.47 39.99
C THR A 310 -37.46 -11.17 41.33
N PRO A 311 -38.21 -12.11 41.97
CA PRO A 311 -38.92 -11.85 43.21
C PRO A 311 -38.14 -12.17 44.49
N LEU A 312 -38.54 -11.47 45.56
CA LEU A 312 -38.20 -11.62 46.99
C LEU A 312 -38.61 -12.97 47.62
N ILE A 313 -37.93 -13.35 48.72
CA ILE A 313 -38.41 -13.93 50.02
C ILE A 313 -37.24 -14.76 50.64
N GLY A 314 -36.89 -14.70 51.93
CA GLY A 314 -37.55 -14.10 53.10
C GLY A 314 -36.59 -13.82 54.28
N PRO A 315 -37.14 -13.51 55.48
CA PRO A 315 -36.40 -13.09 56.67
C PRO A 315 -36.32 -14.18 57.77
N ASP A 316 -35.75 -13.77 58.91
CA ASP A 316 -35.57 -14.45 60.22
C ASP A 316 -34.10 -14.88 60.46
N ASP A 317 -33.42 -14.63 61.59
CA ASP A 317 -33.84 -14.24 62.93
C ASP A 317 -32.64 -13.80 63.81
N ALA A 318 -32.96 -13.11 64.91
CA ALA A 318 -32.27 -13.10 66.23
C ALA A 318 -30.87 -12.45 66.48
N ALA A 319 -30.93 -11.29 67.16
CA ALA A 319 -30.26 -10.87 68.40
C ALA A 319 -29.02 -11.62 68.97
N THR A 320 -27.99 -10.85 69.39
CA THR A 320 -27.63 -10.59 70.82
C THR A 320 -26.17 -10.11 71.00
N LEU A 321 -26.04 -8.96 71.67
CA LEU A 321 -24.98 -8.42 72.55
C LEU A 321 -23.54 -9.02 72.51
N VAL A 322 -22.52 -8.14 72.42
CA VAL A 322 -21.53 -7.80 73.48
C VAL A 322 -20.42 -6.89 72.91
N GLN A 323 -20.24 -5.72 73.52
CA GLN A 323 -19.02 -4.88 73.57
C GLN A 323 -18.50 -4.95 75.02
N PRO A 324 -17.21 -4.73 75.36
CA PRO A 324 -16.50 -3.43 75.17
C PRO A 324 -15.00 -3.61 74.80
N ALA A 325 -14.13 -2.63 74.55
CA ALA A 325 -13.82 -1.44 75.34
C ALA A 325 -12.80 -0.51 74.59
N THR A 326 -13.07 0.80 74.60
CA THR A 326 -12.17 1.97 74.89
C THR A 326 -10.79 2.09 74.17
N THR A 327 -10.22 3.23 73.72
CA THR A 327 -10.32 4.66 74.05
C THR A 327 -9.44 5.47 73.05
N VAL A 328 -9.85 6.71 72.75
CA VAL A 328 -9.02 7.96 72.69
C VAL A 328 -8.16 8.36 71.46
N ALA A 329 -8.61 9.48 70.89
CA ALA A 329 -7.91 10.73 70.53
C ALA A 329 -7.15 10.89 69.19
N ALA A 330 -7.73 11.78 68.37
CA ALA A 330 -7.01 12.75 67.57
C ALA A 330 -6.43 13.89 68.45
N PRO A 331 -5.57 14.76 67.89
CA PRO A 331 -6.12 16.10 67.64
C PRO A 331 -5.69 16.74 66.32
N ARG A 332 -6.47 17.77 65.99
CA ARG A 332 -6.37 18.75 64.90
C ARG A 332 -5.28 19.80 65.21
N SER A 333 -4.74 20.49 64.20
CA SER A 333 -5.03 21.92 63.93
C SER A 333 -3.95 22.65 63.09
N SER A 334 -4.44 23.40 62.09
CA SER A 334 -4.08 24.77 61.64
C SER A 334 -2.67 25.16 61.11
N ALA A 335 -2.69 25.76 59.91
CA ALA A 335 -2.16 27.10 59.53
C ALA A 335 -1.18 27.15 58.31
N SER A 336 -1.55 27.95 57.30
CA SER A 336 -0.73 28.51 56.20
C SER A 336 0.18 29.67 56.73
N PRO A 337 1.12 30.33 55.98
CA PRO A 337 1.30 30.41 54.51
C PRO A 337 2.76 30.49 53.96
N GLU A 338 2.86 30.65 52.63
CA GLU A 338 3.89 31.34 51.81
C GLU A 338 5.29 30.75 51.47
N ALA A 339 5.57 30.88 50.17
CA ALA A 339 6.83 31.18 49.47
C ALA A 339 7.94 30.11 49.30
N GLY A 340 8.37 29.97 48.04
CA GLY A 340 9.76 29.61 47.72
C GLY A 340 9.98 28.37 46.84
N ALA A 341 10.07 28.61 45.54
CA ALA A 341 11.09 28.09 44.63
C ALA A 341 11.52 26.60 44.68
N THR A 342 11.27 25.93 43.56
CA THR A 342 12.18 25.00 42.84
C THR A 342 12.95 23.94 43.63
N MET A 343 12.62 22.65 43.40
CA MET A 343 13.62 21.58 43.42
C MET A 343 13.45 20.62 42.22
N PRO A 344 14.57 20.17 41.61
CA PRO A 344 14.60 19.24 40.50
C PRO A 344 14.65 17.77 40.96
N LEU A 345 14.31 16.87 40.04
CA LEU A 345 14.37 15.40 40.18
C LEU A 345 15.80 14.89 40.47
N PRO A 346 15.96 13.75 41.19
CA PRO A 346 17.27 13.23 41.56
C PRO A 346 17.99 12.57 40.37
N ARG A 347 19.28 12.91 40.20
CA ARG A 347 20.23 12.19 39.34
C ARG A 347 20.84 11.02 40.12
N THR A 348 20.75 9.82 39.57
CA THR A 348 21.45 8.63 40.08
C THR A 348 22.95 8.76 39.83
N ILE A 349 23.72 8.57 40.90
CA ILE A 349 25.19 8.60 40.96
C ILE A 349 25.72 7.23 40.48
N ILE A 350 26.63 7.25 39.51
CA ILE A 350 27.49 6.10 39.17
C ILE A 350 28.74 6.23 40.06
N VAL A 351 29.00 5.19 40.86
CA VAL A 351 30.21 5.07 41.69
C VAL A 351 31.37 4.61 40.80
N ALA A 352 32.44 5.41 40.78
CA ALA A 352 33.76 5.01 40.29
C ALA A 352 34.59 4.47 41.47
N ASN A 353 35.48 3.50 41.19
CA ASN A 353 36.58 3.12 42.08
C ASN A 353 37.78 2.61 41.24
N PRO A 354 39.02 2.57 41.77
CA PRO A 354 40.06 3.49 41.31
C PRO A 354 41.36 2.80 40.79
N GLU A 355 42.04 3.54 39.91
CA GLU A 355 43.49 3.82 39.85
C GLU A 355 44.54 2.68 39.84
N LEU A 356 45.31 2.60 38.74
CA LEU A 356 46.71 2.16 38.70
C LEU A 356 47.46 2.88 37.56
N ALA A 357 48.72 3.25 37.84
CA ALA A 357 49.58 4.22 37.15
C ALA A 357 50.25 3.71 35.84
N PRO A 358 50.85 4.60 35.01
CA PRO A 358 51.28 4.25 33.64
C PRO A 358 52.76 3.84 33.54
N GLY A 359 53.03 2.82 32.73
CA GLY A 359 54.38 2.55 32.21
C GLY A 359 54.64 1.11 31.74
N GLN A 360 55.15 1.01 30.50
CA GLN A 360 55.82 -0.13 29.84
C GLN A 360 55.02 -0.99 28.85
N THR A 361 55.61 -1.08 27.67
CA THR A 361 55.26 -1.83 26.45
C THR A 361 55.49 -3.33 26.59
N SER A 362 54.67 -4.16 25.93
CA SER A 362 55.09 -5.33 25.13
C SER A 362 53.89 -5.96 24.41
N GLY A 363 54.13 -6.46 23.19
CA GLY A 363 53.11 -7.01 22.29
C GLY A 363 52.54 -8.36 22.71
N GLY A 364 51.41 -8.69 22.08
CA GLY A 364 50.72 -9.97 22.23
C GLY A 364 49.27 -9.84 21.78
N GLY A 365 49.01 -10.13 20.50
CA GLY A 365 47.64 -10.30 20.01
C GLY A 365 47.04 -11.57 20.60
N VAL A 366 45.81 -11.46 21.12
CA VAL A 366 44.96 -12.60 21.44
C VAL A 366 43.55 -12.30 20.94
N SER A 367 43.07 -13.22 20.13
CA SER A 367 41.77 -13.34 19.49
C SER A 367 40.63 -13.51 20.50
N VAL A 368 39.48 -12.89 20.19
CA VAL A 368 38.19 -13.17 20.83
C VAL A 368 37.53 -14.36 20.09
N PRO A 369 36.94 -15.36 20.78
CA PRO A 369 36.43 -16.58 20.13
C PRO A 369 35.05 -16.40 19.47
N ASP A 370 34.98 -16.76 18.18
CA ASP A 370 33.83 -16.69 17.25
C ASP A 370 32.85 -17.90 17.32
N ASP A 371 32.90 -18.69 18.38
CA ASP A 371 32.30 -20.05 18.39
C ASP A 371 30.77 -20.11 18.54
N LEU A 372 30.08 -18.99 18.80
CA LEU A 372 28.62 -18.97 18.96
C LEU A 372 27.85 -18.62 17.68
N GLN A 373 28.50 -18.02 16.68
CA GLN A 373 27.87 -17.62 15.42
C GLN A 373 27.84 -18.76 14.38
N ARG A 374 28.87 -19.62 14.34
CA ARG A 374 28.92 -20.78 13.42
C ARG A 374 27.84 -21.84 13.71
N ARG A 375 27.52 -22.10 14.98
CA ARG A 375 26.51 -23.11 15.34
C ARG A 375 25.08 -22.74 14.96
N ARG A 376 24.73 -21.44 14.97
CA ARG A 376 23.38 -20.97 14.57
C ARG A 376 23.20 -20.99 13.05
N ARG A 377 24.25 -20.74 12.27
CA ARG A 377 24.21 -20.81 10.80
C ARG A 377 24.01 -22.24 10.29
N ASN A 378 24.68 -23.22 10.89
CA ASN A 378 24.57 -24.62 10.48
C ASN A 378 23.20 -25.25 10.83
N ILE A 379 22.55 -24.78 11.90
CA ILE A 379 21.20 -25.25 12.28
C ILE A 379 20.13 -24.68 11.33
N VAL A 380 20.29 -23.44 10.86
CA VAL A 380 19.36 -22.81 9.90
C VAL A 380 19.47 -23.44 8.51
N ILE A 381 20.70 -23.75 8.05
CA ILE A 381 20.94 -24.42 6.76
C ILE A 381 20.38 -25.86 6.78
N ALA A 382 20.52 -26.59 7.89
CA ALA A 382 19.95 -27.94 8.06
C ALA A 382 18.41 -27.93 8.14
N ALA A 383 17.80 -26.87 8.68
CA ALA A 383 16.34 -26.75 8.78
C ALA A 383 15.69 -26.40 7.43
N VAL A 384 16.32 -25.53 6.63
CA VAL A 384 15.81 -25.14 5.30
C VAL A 384 15.92 -26.31 4.31
N SER A 385 17.02 -27.06 4.35
CA SER A 385 17.21 -28.26 3.53
C SER A 385 16.24 -29.38 3.87
N ALA A 386 15.94 -29.61 5.16
CA ALA A 386 14.93 -30.59 5.57
C ALA A 386 13.49 -30.22 5.13
N VAL A 387 13.15 -28.94 5.13
CA VAL A 387 11.83 -28.45 4.66
C VAL A 387 11.70 -28.54 3.14
N MET A 388 12.76 -28.26 2.38
CA MET A 388 12.79 -28.43 0.93
C MET A 388 12.68 -29.92 0.53
N VAL A 389 13.37 -30.82 1.24
CA VAL A 389 13.25 -32.27 1.02
C VAL A 389 11.83 -32.78 1.31
N LEU A 390 11.17 -32.26 2.35
CA LEU A 390 9.77 -32.60 2.64
C LEU A 390 8.78 -32.02 1.62
N LEU A 391 9.05 -30.84 1.07
CA LEU A 391 8.25 -30.24 0.00
C LEU A 391 8.39 -31.01 -1.31
N ILE A 392 9.61 -31.42 -1.67
CA ILE A 392 9.89 -32.24 -2.86
C ILE A 392 9.27 -33.64 -2.70
N ALA A 393 9.43 -34.28 -1.55
CA ALA A 393 8.78 -35.57 -1.26
C ALA A 393 7.25 -35.47 -1.27
N GLY A 394 6.69 -34.34 -0.82
CA GLY A 394 5.26 -34.05 -0.87
C GLY A 394 4.74 -33.88 -2.31
N VAL A 395 5.49 -33.17 -3.16
CA VAL A 395 5.16 -32.99 -4.59
C VAL A 395 5.24 -34.33 -5.34
N VAL A 396 6.27 -35.14 -5.07
CA VAL A 396 6.43 -36.49 -5.65
C VAL A 396 5.30 -37.43 -5.19
N ALA A 397 4.88 -37.38 -3.93
CA ALA A 397 3.77 -38.19 -3.43
C ALA A 397 2.41 -37.81 -4.06
N VAL A 398 2.18 -36.52 -4.30
CA VAL A 398 0.96 -36.01 -4.94
C VAL A 398 0.91 -36.39 -6.42
N ILE A 399 2.03 -36.35 -7.14
CA ILE A 399 2.14 -36.76 -8.54
C ILE A 399 1.99 -38.28 -8.68
N ALA A 400 2.55 -39.08 -7.75
CA ALA A 400 2.39 -40.53 -7.74
C ALA A 400 0.93 -40.99 -7.48
N LEU A 401 0.14 -40.16 -6.80
CA LEU A 401 -1.28 -40.41 -6.52
C LEU A 401 -2.24 -39.87 -7.61
N SER A 402 -1.74 -39.08 -8.56
CA SER A 402 -2.52 -38.47 -9.64
C SER A 402 -2.03 -38.97 -11.01
N GLY A 403 -2.33 -40.24 -11.31
CA GLY A 403 -1.92 -40.93 -12.53
C GLY A 403 -2.24 -40.15 -13.81
N GLY A 404 -1.20 -39.61 -14.45
CA GLY A 404 -1.27 -38.97 -15.76
C GLY A 404 -0.09 -38.02 -16.02
N GLY A 405 1.04 -38.54 -16.48
CA GLY A 405 2.19 -37.77 -16.97
C GLY A 405 3.07 -38.61 -17.91
N PRO A 406 3.77 -37.98 -18.87
CA PRO A 406 4.48 -38.66 -19.96
C PRO A 406 5.57 -39.59 -19.41
N THR A 407 5.80 -40.72 -20.08
CA THR A 407 6.85 -41.68 -19.72
C THR A 407 8.23 -41.07 -19.95
N SER A 408 8.76 -40.37 -18.95
CA SER A 408 10.18 -40.00 -18.88
C SER A 408 11.01 -41.26 -18.62
N THR A 409 12.02 -41.50 -19.45
CA THR A 409 12.95 -42.62 -19.26
C THR A 409 13.82 -42.32 -18.04
N THR A 410 13.58 -43.01 -16.93
CA THR A 410 14.39 -42.87 -15.71
C THR A 410 15.59 -43.81 -15.74
N PHE A 411 16.75 -43.35 -15.25
CA PHE A 411 17.96 -44.15 -15.10
C PHE A 411 18.57 -43.99 -13.69
N PRO A 412 19.33 -44.97 -13.18
CA PRO A 412 19.97 -44.86 -11.88
C PRO A 412 21.14 -43.86 -11.93
N ILE A 413 21.19 -42.93 -10.98
CA ILE A 413 22.26 -41.93 -10.91
C ILE A 413 23.57 -42.56 -10.43
N GLN A 414 24.67 -42.25 -11.10
CA GLN A 414 26.00 -42.73 -10.73
C GLN A 414 26.60 -41.98 -9.54
N SER A 415 27.58 -42.60 -8.87
CA SER A 415 28.29 -41.97 -7.77
C SER A 415 29.39 -41.05 -8.29
N VAL A 416 29.37 -39.78 -7.90
CA VAL A 416 30.43 -38.79 -8.16
C VAL A 416 31.21 -38.39 -6.91
N THR A 417 30.94 -39.05 -5.78
CA THR A 417 31.72 -38.87 -4.55
C THR A 417 33.18 -39.30 -4.74
N GLY A 418 34.12 -38.47 -4.29
CA GLY A 418 35.56 -38.68 -4.43
C GLY A 418 36.15 -38.11 -5.72
N LEU A 419 35.32 -37.66 -6.66
CA LEU A 419 35.76 -36.90 -7.83
C LEU A 419 36.00 -35.43 -7.46
N THR A 420 36.81 -34.76 -8.27
CA THR A 420 36.89 -33.29 -8.20
C THR A 420 35.54 -32.68 -8.60
N LEU A 421 35.28 -31.44 -8.17
CA LEU A 421 34.05 -30.73 -8.49
C LEU A 421 33.81 -30.64 -10.00
N GLU A 422 34.85 -30.33 -10.77
CA GLU A 422 34.82 -30.25 -12.23
C GLU A 422 34.44 -31.59 -12.87
N GLU A 423 35.11 -32.67 -12.47
CA GLU A 423 34.83 -34.02 -12.97
C GLU A 423 33.42 -34.47 -12.61
N ALA A 424 32.97 -34.20 -11.38
CA ALA A 424 31.64 -34.57 -10.89
C ALA A 424 30.53 -33.85 -11.67
N VAL A 425 30.69 -32.54 -11.91
CA VAL A 425 29.73 -31.74 -12.68
C VAL A 425 29.67 -32.23 -14.12
N THR A 426 30.82 -32.38 -14.77
CA THR A 426 30.90 -32.88 -16.16
C THR A 426 30.23 -34.24 -16.30
N THR A 427 30.52 -35.15 -15.37
CA THR A 427 30.01 -36.53 -15.37
C THR A 427 28.48 -36.61 -15.22
N LEU A 428 27.86 -35.65 -14.54
CA LEU A 428 26.41 -35.59 -14.37
C LEU A 428 25.71 -34.83 -15.51
N GLU A 429 26.34 -33.79 -16.04
CA GLU A 429 25.83 -33.04 -17.20
C GLU A 429 25.85 -33.84 -18.49
N ASP A 430 26.85 -34.70 -18.68
CA ASP A 430 26.89 -35.66 -19.79
C ASP A 430 25.69 -36.64 -19.76
N LEU A 431 25.05 -36.80 -18.61
CA LEU A 431 23.80 -37.57 -18.45
C LEU A 431 22.54 -36.71 -18.66
N GLY A 432 22.69 -35.43 -19.01
CA GLY A 432 21.61 -34.47 -19.19
C GLY A 432 20.96 -34.03 -17.88
N LEU A 433 21.69 -34.04 -16.76
CA LEU A 433 21.20 -33.61 -15.44
C LEU A 433 21.64 -32.18 -15.12
N ASP A 434 20.81 -31.43 -14.41
CA ASP A 434 21.14 -30.08 -13.94
C ASP A 434 21.91 -30.16 -12.61
N VAL A 435 23.15 -29.66 -12.57
CA VAL A 435 24.00 -29.83 -11.37
C VAL A 435 24.10 -28.54 -10.55
N ILE A 436 23.79 -28.63 -9.25
CA ILE A 436 23.95 -27.54 -8.29
C ILE A 436 25.10 -27.87 -7.32
N PRO A 437 26.26 -27.21 -7.45
CA PRO A 437 27.35 -27.37 -6.49
C PRO A 437 27.08 -26.62 -5.18
N VAL A 438 27.35 -27.27 -4.05
CA VAL A 438 27.16 -26.72 -2.70
C VAL A 438 28.47 -26.86 -1.92
N ALA A 439 29.04 -25.75 -1.49
CA ALA A 439 30.26 -25.75 -0.68
C ALA A 439 29.96 -26.09 0.79
N GLU A 440 30.57 -27.14 1.32
CA GLU A 440 30.50 -27.52 2.74
C GLU A 440 31.90 -27.94 3.25
N GLU A 441 32.47 -27.14 4.15
CA GLU A 441 33.79 -27.39 4.77
C GLU A 441 33.82 -28.76 5.45
N THR A 442 34.81 -29.59 5.10
CA THR A 442 35.05 -30.87 5.76
C THR A 442 36.54 -31.19 5.82
N SER A 443 36.93 -32.05 6.77
CA SER A 443 38.29 -32.61 6.85
C SER A 443 38.37 -34.03 6.26
N THR A 444 37.31 -34.52 5.63
CA THR A 444 37.20 -35.92 5.16
C THR A 444 37.73 -36.13 3.75
N VAL A 445 37.77 -35.07 2.94
CA VAL A 445 38.26 -35.10 1.56
C VAL A 445 39.12 -33.86 1.29
N ASP A 446 39.97 -33.92 0.27
CA ASP A 446 40.80 -32.79 -0.13
C ASP A 446 39.96 -31.61 -0.66
N ALA A 447 40.58 -30.45 -0.81
CA ALA A 447 39.92 -29.27 -1.38
C ALA A 447 39.42 -29.53 -2.80
N ASN A 448 38.27 -28.96 -3.13
CA ASN A 448 37.50 -29.13 -4.37
C ASN A 448 37.07 -30.57 -4.69
N VAL A 449 37.00 -31.46 -3.69
CA VAL A 449 36.52 -32.83 -3.85
C VAL A 449 35.09 -32.98 -3.33
N VAL A 450 34.23 -33.65 -4.12
CA VAL A 450 32.85 -33.97 -3.76
C VAL A 450 32.84 -35.10 -2.73
N TRP A 451 32.13 -34.92 -1.61
CA TRP A 451 32.01 -35.95 -0.57
C TRP A 451 30.58 -36.42 -0.35
N LYS A 452 29.59 -35.74 -0.94
CA LYS A 452 28.17 -36.13 -0.86
C LYS A 452 27.42 -35.66 -2.10
N GLN A 453 26.41 -36.41 -2.51
CA GLN A 453 25.50 -36.06 -3.60
C GLN A 453 24.04 -36.31 -3.20
N ILE A 454 23.11 -35.58 -3.82
CA ILE A 454 21.67 -35.74 -3.65
C ILE A 454 21.02 -35.55 -5.03
N PRO A 455 20.24 -36.50 -5.58
CA PRO A 455 19.89 -37.83 -5.06
C PRO A 455 21.07 -38.77 -4.76
N ALA A 456 20.88 -39.74 -3.86
CA ALA A 456 21.94 -40.68 -3.50
C ALA A 456 22.28 -41.63 -4.68
N PRO A 457 23.52 -42.15 -4.77
CA PRO A 457 23.90 -43.07 -5.84
C PRO A 457 22.93 -44.26 -5.95
N GLY A 458 22.47 -44.55 -7.17
CA GLY A 458 21.52 -45.63 -7.46
C GLY A 458 20.04 -45.24 -7.40
N GLU A 459 19.70 -44.01 -6.97
CA GLU A 459 18.34 -43.48 -7.08
C GLU A 459 17.98 -43.15 -8.54
N GLN A 460 16.70 -43.26 -8.88
CA GLN A 460 16.22 -43.06 -10.25
C GLN A 460 16.01 -41.57 -10.53
N VAL A 461 16.65 -41.06 -11.58
CA VAL A 461 16.52 -39.68 -12.07
C VAL A 461 16.12 -39.67 -13.54
N SER A 462 15.52 -38.57 -13.98
CA SER A 462 15.15 -38.29 -15.37
C SER A 462 16.08 -37.23 -15.95
N GLU A 463 16.19 -37.17 -17.28
CA GLU A 463 16.86 -36.06 -17.97
C GLU A 463 16.22 -34.72 -17.56
N GLY A 464 17.05 -33.72 -17.23
CA GLY A 464 16.65 -32.43 -16.67
C GLY A 464 16.40 -32.43 -15.15
N ASP A 465 16.52 -33.56 -14.46
CA ASP A 465 16.43 -33.56 -12.99
C ASP A 465 17.66 -32.89 -12.37
N THR A 466 17.44 -32.21 -11.25
CA THR A 466 18.49 -31.47 -10.55
C THR A 466 19.23 -32.33 -9.53
N VAL A 467 20.56 -32.34 -9.59
CA VAL A 467 21.45 -33.04 -8.67
C VAL A 467 22.30 -32.04 -7.89
N GLN A 468 22.26 -32.11 -6.57
CA GLN A 468 23.15 -31.35 -5.70
C GLN A 468 24.44 -32.14 -5.43
N VAL A 469 25.60 -31.52 -5.67
CA VAL A 469 26.91 -32.07 -5.32
C VAL A 469 27.54 -31.23 -4.21
N ILE A 470 27.82 -31.85 -3.07
CA ILE A 470 28.41 -31.19 -1.90
C ILE A 470 29.91 -31.48 -1.87
N TYR A 471 30.71 -30.42 -1.89
CA TYR A 471 32.17 -30.49 -2.00
C TYR A 471 32.87 -29.69 -0.90
N ASN A 472 34.13 -30.05 -0.65
CA ASN A 472 34.97 -29.32 0.29
C ASN A 472 35.60 -28.09 -0.40
N PRO A 473 35.26 -26.84 -0.04
CA PRO A 473 35.86 -25.66 -0.69
C PRO A 473 37.35 -25.49 -0.36
N SER A 474 38.11 -24.86 -1.27
CA SER A 474 39.48 -24.42 -0.98
C SER A 474 39.53 -23.22 -0.01
N ASN A 475 40.50 -23.21 0.89
CA ASN A 475 40.78 -22.07 1.79
C ASN A 475 41.74 -21.05 1.18
N ASP A 476 42.24 -21.29 -0.02
CA ASP A 476 43.12 -20.35 -0.72
C ASP A 476 42.30 -19.19 -1.33
N PRO A 477 42.73 -17.93 -1.20
CA PRO A 477 42.12 -16.81 -1.91
C PRO A 477 42.26 -16.95 -3.42
N VAL A 478 41.13 -16.85 -4.12
CA VAL A 478 41.02 -16.92 -5.58
C VAL A 478 40.47 -15.58 -6.09
N PRO A 479 41.08 -14.95 -7.12
CA PRO A 479 40.52 -13.76 -7.74
C PRO A 479 39.25 -14.08 -8.52
N VAL A 480 38.22 -13.24 -8.40
CA VAL A 480 37.02 -13.33 -9.25
C VAL A 480 37.41 -13.10 -10.71
N PRO A 481 37.10 -14.04 -11.63
CA PRO A 481 37.45 -13.91 -13.03
C PRO A 481 36.58 -12.85 -13.73
N ARG A 482 37.01 -12.43 -14.92
CA ARG A 482 36.21 -11.55 -15.76
C ARG A 482 35.03 -12.29 -16.37
N LEU A 483 33.82 -12.01 -15.88
CA LEU A 483 32.57 -12.59 -16.41
C LEU A 483 31.77 -11.62 -17.29
N ALA A 484 32.10 -10.32 -17.27
CA ALA A 484 31.40 -9.32 -18.07
C ALA A 484 31.50 -9.62 -19.58
N GLY A 485 30.34 -9.67 -20.25
CA GLY A 485 30.18 -10.00 -21.66
C GLY A 485 30.00 -11.50 -21.96
N LEU A 486 30.13 -12.38 -20.96
CA LEU A 486 29.84 -13.82 -21.10
C LEU A 486 28.35 -14.11 -20.91
N THR A 487 27.89 -15.25 -21.42
CA THR A 487 26.58 -15.80 -21.05
C THR A 487 26.64 -16.44 -19.65
N VAL A 488 25.48 -16.68 -19.02
CA VAL A 488 25.42 -17.36 -17.72
C VAL A 488 26.09 -18.74 -17.79
N GLU A 489 25.87 -19.51 -18.85
CA GLU A 489 26.52 -20.80 -19.05
C GLU A 489 28.05 -20.70 -19.17
N GLN A 490 28.54 -19.70 -19.93
CA GLN A 490 29.99 -19.47 -20.04
C GLN A 490 30.60 -19.06 -18.71
N ALA A 491 29.89 -18.24 -17.93
CA ALA A 491 30.33 -17.83 -16.60
C ALA A 491 30.31 -19.00 -15.60
N ARG A 492 29.34 -19.90 -15.72
CA ARG A 492 29.26 -21.12 -14.90
C ARG A 492 30.51 -21.98 -15.06
N LEU A 493 30.93 -22.21 -16.29
CA LEU A 493 32.17 -22.93 -16.60
C LEU A 493 33.41 -22.21 -16.08
N ALA A 494 33.48 -20.89 -16.24
CA ALA A 494 34.62 -20.09 -15.78
C ALA A 494 34.75 -20.05 -14.24
N LEU A 495 33.63 -20.13 -13.52
CA LEU A 495 33.61 -20.18 -12.06
C LEU A 495 33.90 -21.59 -11.52
N LEU A 496 33.44 -22.62 -12.23
CA LEU A 496 33.63 -24.02 -11.86
C LEU A 496 35.11 -24.40 -11.75
N ASP A 497 35.95 -23.99 -12.72
CA ASP A 497 37.41 -24.21 -12.73
C ASP A 497 38.10 -23.64 -11.47
N LEU A 498 37.53 -22.56 -10.92
CA LEU A 498 38.02 -21.87 -9.74
C LEU A 498 37.39 -22.38 -8.43
N GLY A 499 36.51 -23.37 -8.51
CA GLY A 499 35.73 -23.86 -7.36
C GLY A 499 34.76 -22.83 -6.79
N LEU A 500 34.36 -21.83 -7.59
CA LEU A 500 33.38 -20.81 -7.25
C LEU A 500 32.00 -21.20 -7.77
N THR A 501 30.95 -20.65 -7.18
CA THR A 501 29.56 -20.97 -7.55
C THR A 501 28.81 -19.72 -7.97
N ILE A 502 27.79 -19.89 -8.83
CA ILE A 502 26.89 -18.78 -9.16
C ILE A 502 25.93 -18.56 -7.99
N GLY A 503 25.79 -17.30 -7.57
CA GLY A 503 24.82 -16.87 -6.59
C GLY A 503 23.48 -16.48 -7.22
N SER A 504 22.96 -15.33 -6.82
CA SER A 504 21.75 -14.74 -7.38
C SER A 504 21.99 -14.14 -8.76
N ILE A 505 20.99 -14.26 -9.65
CA ILE A 505 21.00 -13.63 -10.97
C ILE A 505 19.99 -12.48 -10.97
N THR A 506 20.49 -11.26 -11.16
CA THR A 506 19.67 -10.04 -11.26
C THR A 506 19.59 -9.62 -12.72
N MET A 507 18.38 -9.41 -13.22
CA MET A 507 18.16 -8.94 -14.58
C MET A 507 18.14 -7.40 -14.61
N GLN A 508 18.82 -6.80 -15.58
CA GLN A 508 18.91 -5.35 -15.75
C GLN A 508 18.84 -4.96 -17.23
N ASN A 509 18.10 -3.90 -17.54
CA ASN A 509 18.11 -3.32 -18.90
C ASN A 509 19.43 -2.57 -19.15
N ASP A 510 20.09 -2.88 -20.27
CA ASP A 510 21.28 -2.19 -20.73
C ASP A 510 21.26 -2.11 -22.27
N ALA A 511 21.18 -0.90 -22.82
CA ALA A 511 21.11 -0.68 -24.26
C ALA A 511 22.45 -0.91 -24.99
N THR A 512 23.56 -1.04 -24.25
CA THR A 512 24.91 -1.22 -24.78
C THR A 512 25.39 -2.66 -24.68
N VAL A 513 24.81 -3.45 -23.77
CA VAL A 513 25.15 -4.85 -23.54
C VAL A 513 24.07 -5.76 -24.17
N PRO A 514 24.43 -6.72 -25.04
CA PRO A 514 23.47 -7.65 -25.64
C PRO A 514 22.62 -8.39 -24.60
N GLU A 515 21.38 -8.70 -24.94
CA GLU A 515 20.50 -9.52 -24.10
C GLU A 515 21.16 -10.87 -23.76
N ASN A 516 20.91 -11.37 -22.53
CA ASN A 516 21.43 -12.61 -21.99
C ASN A 516 22.96 -12.67 -21.79
N THR A 517 23.60 -11.50 -21.66
CA THR A 517 25.03 -11.40 -21.32
C THR A 517 25.25 -10.66 -20.01
N ILE A 518 26.28 -11.06 -19.26
CA ILE A 518 26.58 -10.50 -17.94
C ILE A 518 27.12 -9.09 -18.08
N ILE A 519 26.52 -8.15 -17.36
CA ILE A 519 26.93 -6.75 -17.25
C ILE A 519 28.04 -6.62 -16.19
N ALA A 520 27.80 -7.21 -15.01
CA ALA A 520 28.68 -7.08 -13.85
C ALA A 520 28.45 -8.24 -12.87
N THR A 521 29.37 -8.36 -11.91
CA THR A 521 29.32 -9.38 -10.85
C THR A 521 29.48 -8.75 -9.48
N THR A 522 28.97 -9.42 -8.44
CA THR A 522 29.29 -9.13 -7.04
C THR A 522 29.70 -10.43 -6.35
N PRO A 523 30.91 -10.55 -5.79
CA PRO A 523 32.03 -9.60 -5.78
C PRO A 523 32.56 -9.20 -7.17
N ALA A 524 33.28 -8.08 -7.25
CA ALA A 524 33.71 -7.50 -8.53
C ALA A 524 34.91 -8.25 -9.14
N GLU A 525 35.12 -8.12 -10.46
CA GLU A 525 36.27 -8.68 -11.16
C GLU A 525 37.60 -8.34 -10.43
N GLY A 526 38.43 -9.36 -10.19
CA GLY A 526 39.73 -9.23 -9.52
C GLY A 526 39.69 -9.20 -7.99
N GLU A 527 38.51 -9.13 -7.37
CA GLU A 527 38.35 -9.22 -5.92
C GLU A 527 38.72 -10.62 -5.42
N GLN A 528 39.33 -10.72 -4.24
CA GLN A 528 39.80 -11.98 -3.67
C GLN A 528 38.69 -12.63 -2.85
N VAL A 529 38.27 -13.83 -3.24
CA VAL A 529 37.25 -14.62 -2.54
C VAL A 529 37.83 -15.96 -2.12
N LEU A 530 37.28 -16.59 -1.09
CA LEU A 530 37.66 -17.95 -0.73
C LEU A 530 37.05 -18.93 -1.74
N GLY A 531 37.66 -20.12 -1.89
CA GLY A 531 37.04 -21.21 -2.63
C GLY A 531 35.63 -21.50 -2.12
N GLY A 532 34.71 -21.80 -3.03
CA GLY A 532 33.30 -21.99 -2.72
C GLY A 532 32.47 -20.73 -2.49
N ALA A 533 33.06 -19.54 -2.64
CA ALA A 533 32.26 -18.30 -2.62
C ALA A 533 31.26 -18.26 -3.78
N THR A 534 30.12 -17.62 -3.53
CA THR A 534 29.06 -17.36 -4.52
C THR A 534 29.31 -16.03 -5.22
N ILE A 535 29.21 -16.02 -6.55
CA ILE A 535 29.32 -14.82 -7.37
C ILE A 535 27.93 -14.49 -7.92
N ASP A 536 27.35 -13.39 -7.45
CA ASP A 536 26.10 -12.85 -7.96
C ASP A 536 26.32 -12.23 -9.35
N LEU A 537 25.39 -12.46 -10.27
CA LEU A 537 25.47 -12.01 -11.66
C LEU A 537 24.41 -10.95 -11.95
N ILE A 538 24.81 -9.89 -12.64
CA ILE A 538 23.89 -8.92 -13.22
C ILE A 538 23.85 -9.19 -14.73
N VAL A 539 22.70 -9.60 -15.28
CA VAL A 539 22.54 -10.01 -16.68
C VAL A 539 21.69 -9.00 -17.45
N SER A 540 22.13 -8.67 -18.66
CA SER A 540 21.45 -7.72 -19.53
C SER A 540 20.17 -8.31 -20.12
N GLN A 541 19.09 -7.53 -20.04
CA GLN A 541 17.84 -7.74 -20.78
C GLN A 541 17.83 -7.02 -22.14
N GLY A 542 19.00 -6.55 -22.59
CA GLY A 542 19.16 -5.68 -23.76
C GLY A 542 18.55 -4.30 -23.53
N SER A 543 18.21 -3.62 -24.63
CA SER A 543 17.63 -2.27 -24.60
C SER A 543 16.28 -2.21 -23.86
N GLY A 544 15.59 -3.35 -23.74
CA GLY A 544 14.25 -3.42 -23.15
C GLY A 544 13.18 -2.68 -23.95
N ILE A 545 13.51 -2.08 -25.10
CA ILE A 545 12.58 -1.34 -25.97
C ILE A 545 11.87 -2.30 -26.93
N VAL A 546 10.54 -2.30 -26.87
CA VAL A 546 9.63 -3.05 -27.74
C VAL A 546 8.67 -2.08 -28.45
N GLN A 547 8.16 -2.49 -29.62
CA GLN A 547 7.13 -1.73 -30.32
C GLN A 547 5.73 -2.20 -29.94
N ILE A 548 4.82 -1.26 -29.68
CA ILE A 548 3.42 -1.61 -29.38
C ILE A 548 2.78 -2.24 -30.63
N PRO A 549 2.32 -3.51 -30.55
CA PRO A 549 1.71 -4.19 -31.68
C PRO A 549 0.37 -3.55 -32.06
N ASN A 550 -0.05 -3.74 -33.31
CA ASN A 550 -1.33 -3.23 -33.78
C ASN A 550 -2.50 -4.07 -33.23
N VAL A 551 -3.13 -3.53 -32.18
CA VAL A 551 -4.32 -4.10 -31.54
C VAL A 551 -5.63 -3.40 -31.95
N GLN A 552 -5.59 -2.44 -32.87
CA GLN A 552 -6.79 -1.71 -33.28
C GLN A 552 -7.84 -2.64 -33.90
N GLY A 553 -9.11 -2.50 -33.49
CA GLY A 553 -10.22 -3.31 -33.97
C GLY A 553 -10.29 -4.73 -33.41
N GLN A 554 -9.28 -5.17 -32.64
CA GLN A 554 -9.35 -6.43 -31.90
C GLN A 554 -10.33 -6.31 -30.74
N THR A 555 -10.78 -7.46 -30.21
CA THR A 555 -11.56 -7.49 -28.97
C THR A 555 -10.67 -7.08 -27.79
N SER A 556 -11.27 -6.50 -26.74
CA SER A 556 -10.52 -6.09 -25.53
C SER A 556 -9.66 -7.21 -24.96
N ASP A 557 -10.19 -8.44 -24.94
CA ASP A 557 -9.50 -9.58 -24.33
C ASP A 557 -8.37 -10.11 -25.20
N ALA A 558 -8.55 -10.16 -26.53
CA ALA A 558 -7.48 -10.56 -27.44
C ALA A 558 -6.32 -9.55 -27.43
N ALA A 559 -6.65 -8.25 -27.44
CA ALA A 559 -5.66 -7.19 -27.35
C ALA A 559 -4.91 -7.20 -26.01
N ARG A 560 -5.63 -7.42 -24.90
CA ARG A 560 -5.03 -7.55 -23.57
C ARG A 560 -4.05 -8.72 -23.52
N SER A 561 -4.49 -9.91 -23.91
CA SER A 561 -3.64 -11.11 -23.89
C SER A 561 -2.39 -10.97 -24.76
N LEU A 562 -2.49 -10.28 -25.91
CA LEU A 562 -1.33 -10.02 -26.78
C LEU A 562 -0.34 -9.05 -26.14
N LEU A 563 -0.84 -7.98 -25.51
CA LEU A 563 -0.01 -6.93 -24.92
C LEU A 563 0.62 -7.37 -23.59
N GLU A 564 -0.08 -8.14 -22.77
CA GLU A 564 0.41 -8.70 -21.49
C GLU A 564 1.32 -9.92 -21.71
N GLY A 565 1.25 -10.57 -22.88
CA GLY A 565 2.08 -11.73 -23.20
C GLY A 565 3.52 -11.39 -23.59
N GLU A 566 4.38 -12.40 -23.58
CA GLU A 566 5.73 -12.30 -24.17
C GLU A 566 5.64 -12.02 -25.68
N PRO A 567 6.52 -11.17 -26.24
CA PRO A 567 7.69 -10.52 -25.63
C PRO A 567 7.43 -9.16 -24.97
N PHE A 568 6.17 -8.72 -24.85
CA PHE A 568 5.83 -7.33 -24.52
C PHE A 568 5.64 -7.06 -23.03
N ASP A 569 4.99 -8.00 -22.32
CA ASP A 569 4.76 -7.95 -20.88
C ASP A 569 4.18 -6.60 -20.41
N PHE A 570 3.35 -5.94 -21.23
CA PHE A 570 2.82 -4.63 -20.90
C PHE A 570 1.77 -4.72 -19.79
N ILE A 571 1.72 -3.70 -18.94
CA ILE A 571 0.66 -3.57 -17.93
C ILE A 571 -0.54 -2.89 -18.58
N VAL A 572 -1.57 -3.67 -18.94
CA VAL A 572 -2.70 -3.15 -19.70
C VAL A 572 -3.81 -2.63 -18.79
N SER A 573 -4.17 -1.35 -18.94
CA SER A 573 -5.38 -0.78 -18.34
C SER A 573 -6.44 -0.55 -19.41
N VAL A 574 -7.71 -0.81 -19.12
CA VAL A 574 -8.80 -0.63 -20.10
C VAL A 574 -9.66 0.57 -19.73
N VAL A 575 -9.82 1.49 -20.67
CA VAL A 575 -10.65 2.69 -20.53
C VAL A 575 -11.78 2.65 -21.55
N PRO A 576 -13.06 2.77 -21.12
CA PRO A 576 -14.18 2.87 -22.06
C PRO A 576 -14.15 4.21 -22.80
N GLU A 577 -14.37 4.18 -24.11
CA GLU A 577 -14.46 5.36 -25.00
C GLU A 577 -15.71 5.23 -25.89
N ALA A 578 -16.43 6.32 -26.14
CA ALA A 578 -17.52 6.28 -27.11
C ALA A 578 -16.95 6.34 -28.53
N SER A 579 -17.45 5.51 -29.43
CA SER A 579 -17.06 5.52 -30.84
C SER A 579 -18.25 5.24 -31.74
N ASP A 580 -18.39 6.06 -32.78
CA ASP A 580 -19.37 5.90 -33.85
C ASP A 580 -18.91 4.99 -34.99
N THR A 581 -17.60 4.72 -35.04
CA THR A 581 -16.91 3.99 -36.11
C THR A 581 -16.42 2.61 -35.68
N VAL A 582 -16.23 2.38 -34.39
CA VAL A 582 -15.74 1.12 -33.84
C VAL A 582 -16.84 0.45 -33.02
N GLU A 583 -17.13 -0.82 -33.34
CA GLU A 583 -18.12 -1.65 -32.63
C GLU A 583 -17.80 -1.75 -31.12
N ALA A 584 -18.84 -1.79 -30.28
CA ALA A 584 -18.70 -1.92 -28.84
C ALA A 584 -17.89 -3.17 -28.45
N GLY A 585 -16.98 -3.05 -27.48
CA GLY A 585 -16.10 -4.12 -27.03
C GLY A 585 -14.81 -4.28 -27.84
N ARG A 586 -14.59 -3.46 -28.89
CA ARG A 586 -13.36 -3.45 -29.67
C ARG A 586 -12.46 -2.28 -29.35
N VAL A 587 -11.16 -2.46 -29.56
CA VAL A 587 -10.13 -1.44 -29.30
C VAL A 587 -10.18 -0.34 -30.34
N THR A 588 -10.30 0.91 -29.88
CA THR A 588 -10.24 2.11 -30.72
C THR A 588 -8.80 2.55 -30.95
N ARG A 589 -8.01 2.60 -29.87
CA ARG A 589 -6.60 3.04 -29.85
C ARG A 589 -5.90 2.59 -28.56
N THR A 590 -4.57 2.73 -28.53
CA THR A 590 -3.75 2.58 -27.32
C THR A 590 -3.09 3.89 -26.92
N SER A 591 -2.63 3.98 -25.68
CA SER A 591 -1.69 5.00 -25.21
C SER A 591 -0.60 4.33 -24.36
N PRO A 592 0.68 4.36 -24.76
CA PRO A 592 1.24 4.99 -25.96
C PRO A 592 0.65 4.45 -27.27
N ASN A 593 0.76 5.23 -28.35
CA ASN A 593 0.08 4.94 -29.62
C ASN A 593 0.61 3.64 -30.25
N ILE A 594 -0.22 2.99 -31.06
CA ILE A 594 0.15 1.82 -31.84
C ILE A 594 1.43 2.10 -32.65
N SER A 595 2.33 1.12 -32.70
CA SER A 595 3.65 1.21 -33.34
C SER A 595 4.64 2.18 -32.70
N SER A 596 4.30 2.81 -31.57
CA SER A 596 5.31 3.54 -30.79
C SER A 596 6.25 2.59 -30.07
N GLN A 597 7.50 3.04 -29.86
CA GLN A 597 8.51 2.32 -29.09
C GLN A 597 8.36 2.68 -27.62
N THR A 598 8.34 1.66 -26.77
CA THR A 598 8.27 1.79 -25.31
C THR A 598 9.05 0.66 -24.66
N THR A 599 9.24 0.69 -23.35
CA THR A 599 9.91 -0.40 -22.65
C THR A 599 8.96 -1.58 -22.40
N LYS A 600 9.49 -2.81 -22.46
CA LYS A 600 8.83 -4.02 -21.95
C LYS A 600 8.37 -3.76 -20.50
N GLY A 601 7.19 -4.24 -20.10
CA GLY A 601 6.66 -3.93 -18.75
C GLY A 601 5.98 -2.57 -18.61
N SER A 602 6.06 -1.70 -19.61
CA SER A 602 5.46 -0.35 -19.50
C SER A 602 3.93 -0.39 -19.51
N PRO A 603 3.26 0.59 -18.86
CA PRO A 603 1.81 0.66 -18.87
C PRO A 603 1.30 1.04 -20.25
N VAL A 604 0.34 0.26 -20.77
CA VAL A 604 -0.39 0.56 -22.01
C VAL A 604 -1.87 0.70 -21.69
N THR A 605 -2.44 1.88 -21.95
CA THR A 605 -3.88 2.10 -21.83
C THR A 605 -4.56 1.70 -23.13
N LEU A 606 -5.49 0.75 -23.04
CA LEU A 606 -6.33 0.27 -24.11
C LEU A 606 -7.68 1.00 -24.06
N TYR A 607 -7.99 1.78 -25.10
CA TYR A 607 -9.29 2.42 -25.23
C TYR A 607 -10.24 1.48 -25.96
N VAL A 608 -11.36 1.15 -25.31
CA VAL A 608 -12.34 0.17 -25.82
C VAL A 608 -13.65 0.87 -26.09
N SER A 609 -14.18 0.69 -27.30
CA SER A 609 -15.44 1.29 -27.72
C SER A 609 -16.60 0.81 -26.84
N THR A 610 -17.43 1.76 -26.41
CA THR A 610 -18.74 1.53 -25.78
C THR A 610 -19.89 1.57 -26.80
N GLY A 611 -19.58 1.74 -28.08
CA GLY A 611 -20.55 2.02 -29.14
C GLY A 611 -20.91 3.50 -29.25
N GLN A 612 -21.98 3.80 -29.97
CA GLN A 612 -22.45 5.17 -30.19
C GLN A 612 -22.88 5.82 -28.86
N ALA A 613 -22.54 7.10 -28.69
CA ALA A 613 -23.00 7.89 -27.56
C ALA A 613 -24.54 7.90 -27.51
N THR A 614 -25.11 7.63 -26.34
CA THR A 614 -26.56 7.67 -26.10
C THR A 614 -26.91 8.71 -25.04
N ILE A 615 -28.10 9.29 -25.15
CA ILE A 615 -28.68 10.25 -24.20
C ILE A 615 -29.98 9.63 -23.68
N ALA A 616 -30.18 9.68 -22.36
CA ALA A 616 -31.41 9.21 -21.74
C ALA A 616 -32.58 10.14 -22.06
N VAL A 617 -33.72 9.58 -22.46
CA VAL A 617 -34.95 10.34 -22.74
C VAL A 617 -35.54 10.90 -21.43
N PRO A 618 -35.68 12.24 -21.29
CA PRO A 618 -36.30 12.85 -20.10
C PRO A 618 -37.78 12.48 -19.91
N PRO A 619 -38.29 12.48 -18.66
CA PRO A 619 -39.72 12.32 -18.40
C PRO A 619 -40.48 13.62 -18.70
N VAL A 620 -41.46 13.55 -19.59
CA VAL A 620 -42.30 14.69 -20.01
C VAL A 620 -43.79 14.39 -19.99
N THR A 621 -44.21 13.28 -19.40
CA THR A 621 -45.63 12.98 -19.21
C THR A 621 -46.21 13.81 -18.07
N GLY A 622 -47.42 14.35 -18.25
CA GLY A 622 -48.13 15.17 -17.25
C GLY A 622 -47.78 16.66 -17.23
N ILE A 623 -46.84 17.11 -18.06
CA ILE A 623 -46.52 18.54 -18.26
C ILE A 623 -47.12 19.05 -19.57
N THR A 624 -47.12 20.37 -19.76
CA THR A 624 -47.64 21.00 -20.98
C THR A 624 -46.76 20.71 -22.20
N GLU A 625 -47.32 20.79 -23.41
CA GLU A 625 -46.54 20.64 -24.65
C GLU A 625 -45.34 21.60 -24.71
N ALA A 626 -45.51 22.84 -24.27
CA ALA A 626 -44.45 23.86 -24.28
C ALA A 626 -43.29 23.49 -23.34
N GLU A 627 -43.61 22.99 -22.14
CA GLU A 627 -42.61 22.51 -21.17
C GLU A 627 -41.91 21.24 -21.67
N ALA A 628 -42.65 20.31 -22.27
CA ALA A 628 -42.11 19.10 -22.86
C ALA A 628 -41.13 19.41 -24.01
N ARG A 629 -41.45 20.36 -24.88
CA ARG A 629 -40.53 20.84 -25.94
C ARG A 629 -39.26 21.47 -25.37
N SER A 630 -39.36 22.15 -24.24
CA SER A 630 -38.20 22.73 -23.55
C SER A 630 -37.36 21.67 -22.83
N ALA A 631 -37.97 20.61 -22.29
CA ALA A 631 -37.29 19.52 -21.62
C ALA A 631 -36.56 18.58 -22.60
N LEU A 632 -37.09 18.43 -23.82
CA LEU A 632 -36.55 17.56 -24.87
C LEU A 632 -35.60 18.29 -25.85
N ARG A 633 -34.89 19.32 -25.40
CA ARG A 633 -33.89 20.02 -26.22
C ARG A 633 -32.79 19.03 -26.64
N GLY A 634 -32.53 18.93 -27.95
CA GLY A 634 -31.58 17.98 -28.52
C GLY A 634 -32.20 16.71 -29.12
N PHE A 635 -33.53 16.56 -29.03
CA PHE A 635 -34.29 15.49 -29.69
C PHE A 635 -35.20 16.05 -30.79
N VAL A 636 -35.56 15.21 -31.76
CA VAL A 636 -36.52 15.55 -32.82
C VAL A 636 -37.93 15.19 -32.34
N ILE A 637 -38.77 16.19 -32.06
CA ILE A 637 -40.09 16.00 -31.46
C ILE A 637 -41.16 15.89 -32.56
N ARG A 638 -41.98 14.84 -32.50
CA ARG A 638 -43.22 14.71 -33.27
C ARG A 638 -44.39 14.73 -32.30
N VAL A 639 -45.41 15.54 -32.58
CA VAL A 639 -46.60 15.66 -31.72
C VAL A 639 -47.81 15.07 -32.43
N GLU A 640 -48.56 14.23 -31.72
CA GLU A 640 -49.85 13.67 -32.11
C GLU A 640 -50.90 14.11 -31.09
N TYR A 641 -52.02 14.68 -31.57
CA TYR A 641 -53.09 15.13 -30.69
C TYR A 641 -54.14 14.03 -30.53
N ILE A 642 -54.54 13.78 -29.29
CA ILE A 642 -55.60 12.82 -28.95
C ILE A 642 -56.79 13.60 -28.40
N GLU A 643 -57.97 13.35 -28.96
CA GLU A 643 -59.19 13.99 -28.47
C GLU A 643 -59.51 13.55 -27.03
N VAL A 644 -59.74 14.54 -26.17
CA VAL A 644 -60.22 14.33 -24.80
C VAL A 644 -61.57 15.01 -24.59
N PRO A 645 -62.42 14.54 -23.66
CA PRO A 645 -63.70 15.18 -23.37
C PRO A 645 -63.53 16.67 -22.99
N SER A 646 -64.52 17.49 -23.34
CA SER A 646 -64.53 18.90 -22.96
C SER A 646 -64.46 19.04 -21.43
N GLY A 647 -63.51 19.84 -20.92
CA GLY A 647 -63.25 20.00 -19.48
C GLY A 647 -62.30 18.95 -18.87
N SER A 648 -61.67 18.09 -19.68
CA SER A 648 -60.67 17.13 -19.21
C SER A 648 -59.44 17.82 -18.59
N ALA A 649 -58.95 17.30 -17.47
CA ALA A 649 -57.70 17.75 -16.84
C ALA A 649 -56.46 17.50 -17.71
N ASN A 650 -56.59 16.68 -18.77
CA ASN A 650 -55.51 16.34 -19.69
C ASN A 650 -55.48 17.22 -20.95
N ASP A 651 -56.35 18.23 -21.07
CA ASP A 651 -56.33 19.16 -22.20
C ASP A 651 -55.02 19.98 -22.19
N GLY A 652 -54.27 19.94 -23.30
CA GLY A 652 -52.97 20.59 -23.45
C GLY A 652 -51.78 19.91 -22.74
N LEU A 653 -51.99 18.78 -22.05
CA LEU A 653 -50.94 18.02 -21.37
C LEU A 653 -50.45 16.82 -22.21
N VAL A 654 -49.19 16.46 -22.04
CA VAL A 654 -48.61 15.23 -22.62
C VAL A 654 -49.17 14.02 -21.87
N ILE A 655 -49.94 13.20 -22.56
CA ILE A 655 -50.58 11.97 -22.05
C ILE A 655 -49.60 10.80 -22.11
N ALA A 656 -48.79 10.73 -23.15
CA ALA A 656 -47.79 9.68 -23.33
C ALA A 656 -46.61 10.17 -24.16
N GLN A 657 -45.47 9.52 -23.96
CA GLN A 657 -44.24 9.71 -24.74
C GLN A 657 -43.73 8.35 -25.23
N ASP A 658 -43.11 8.35 -26.41
CA ASP A 658 -42.42 7.19 -27.00
C ASP A 658 -41.13 7.67 -27.71
N PRO A 659 -39.94 7.20 -27.32
CA PRO A 659 -39.63 6.21 -26.28
C PRO A 659 -40.01 6.65 -24.86
N SER A 660 -40.19 5.67 -23.97
CA SER A 660 -40.46 5.91 -22.55
C SER A 660 -39.30 6.62 -21.85
N ALA A 661 -39.60 7.27 -20.73
CA ALA A 661 -38.59 7.97 -19.94
C ALA A 661 -37.47 7.02 -19.49
N GLY A 662 -36.22 7.48 -19.59
CA GLY A 662 -35.03 6.71 -19.22
C GLY A 662 -34.47 5.80 -20.31
N VAL A 663 -35.16 5.62 -21.45
CA VAL A 663 -34.62 4.88 -22.60
C VAL A 663 -33.42 5.62 -23.19
N GLN A 664 -32.34 4.89 -23.49
CA GLN A 664 -31.12 5.43 -24.09
C GLN A 664 -31.24 5.46 -25.61
N ILE A 665 -31.17 6.64 -26.22
CA ILE A 665 -31.20 6.79 -27.69
C ILE A 665 -30.08 7.71 -28.17
N ALA A 666 -29.70 7.62 -29.44
CA ALA A 666 -28.68 8.50 -30.01
C ALA A 666 -29.10 9.99 -29.94
N PRO A 667 -28.15 10.93 -29.78
CA PRO A 667 -28.39 12.36 -29.91
C PRO A 667 -29.14 12.70 -31.20
N GLY A 668 -30.20 13.52 -31.13
CA GLY A 668 -31.06 13.82 -32.28
C GLY A 668 -32.11 12.73 -32.60
N GLY A 669 -32.24 11.70 -31.76
CA GLY A 669 -33.29 10.69 -31.86
C GLY A 669 -34.71 11.30 -31.84
N ARG A 670 -35.67 10.57 -32.43
CA ARG A 670 -37.07 11.03 -32.55
C ARG A 670 -37.87 10.63 -31.31
N ILE A 671 -38.67 11.56 -30.78
CA ILE A 671 -39.61 11.33 -29.68
C ILE A 671 -41.03 11.71 -30.16
N LEU A 672 -41.96 10.77 -30.05
CA LEU A 672 -43.38 10.99 -30.27
C LEU A 672 -44.05 11.39 -28.95
N LEU A 673 -44.71 12.55 -28.95
CA LEU A 673 -45.56 13.01 -27.84
C LEU A 673 -47.02 12.89 -28.22
N LYS A 674 -47.82 12.30 -27.35
CA LYS A 674 -49.28 12.25 -27.45
C LYS A 674 -49.87 13.30 -26.52
N VAL A 675 -50.48 14.35 -27.06
CA VAL A 675 -50.98 15.51 -26.31
C VAL A 675 -52.51 15.52 -26.34
N GLY A 676 -53.14 15.73 -25.18
CA GLY A 676 -54.60 15.83 -25.09
C GLY A 676 -55.13 17.11 -25.73
N LYS A 677 -56.22 17.02 -26.49
CA LYS A 677 -56.90 18.16 -27.10
C LYS A 677 -58.41 18.04 -26.90
N ALA A 678 -59.04 19.00 -26.24
CA ALA A 678 -60.47 18.96 -25.96
C ALA A 678 -61.32 18.94 -27.24
N ALA A 679 -62.35 18.08 -27.28
CA ALA A 679 -63.34 18.06 -28.35
C ALA A 679 -64.22 19.32 -28.31
N THR A 680 -64.37 19.97 -29.47
CA THR A 680 -65.20 21.17 -29.63
C THR A 680 -66.68 20.82 -29.41
N PRO A 681 -67.45 21.55 -28.57
CA PRO A 681 -68.86 21.25 -28.37
C PRO A 681 -69.66 21.48 -29.66
N ALA A 682 -70.43 20.45 -30.07
CA ALA A 682 -71.35 20.56 -31.20
C ALA A 682 -72.53 21.49 -30.83
N THR A 683 -72.65 22.62 -31.52
CA THR A 683 -73.79 23.55 -31.37
C THR A 683 -75.07 22.85 -31.82
N THR A 684 -75.94 22.48 -30.88
CA THR A 684 -77.30 21.98 -31.18
C THR A 684 -78.23 23.18 -31.37
N THR A 685 -78.78 23.34 -32.57
CA THR A 685 -79.82 24.34 -32.87
C THR A 685 -81.21 23.79 -32.48
N THR A 686 -81.86 24.45 -31.53
CA THR A 686 -83.26 24.15 -31.11
C THR A 686 -84.24 24.94 -31.99
N PRO A 687 -85.33 24.35 -32.54
CA PRO A 687 -86.31 25.09 -33.33
C PRO A 687 -87.29 25.86 -32.43
N SER A 688 -87.47 27.15 -32.71
CA SER A 688 -88.41 28.04 -32.01
C SER A 688 -89.86 27.78 -32.43
N THR A 689 -90.75 27.57 -31.45
CA THR A 689 -92.20 27.45 -31.64
C THR A 689 -92.86 28.83 -31.61
N THR A 690 -93.62 29.18 -32.65
CA THR A 690 -94.34 30.46 -32.80
C THR A 690 -95.78 30.35 -32.27
N THR A 691 -96.18 31.26 -31.39
CA THR A 691 -97.54 31.38 -30.80
C THR A 691 -98.36 32.42 -31.60
N PRO A 692 -99.66 32.22 -31.88
CA PRO A 692 -100.46 33.14 -32.70
C PRO A 692 -101.02 34.33 -31.89
N PRO A 693 -101.32 35.48 -32.53
CA PRO A 693 -101.84 36.65 -31.81
C PRO A 693 -103.37 36.62 -31.66
N THR A 694 -103.82 36.93 -30.45
CA THR A 694 -105.21 37.20 -30.08
C THR A 694 -105.57 38.65 -30.41
N THR A 695 -106.74 38.88 -31.01
CA THR A 695 -107.46 40.17 -30.97
C THR A 695 -108.93 39.92 -30.60
N THR A 696 -109.48 40.84 -29.81
CA THR A 696 -110.82 40.88 -29.18
C THR A 696 -111.29 42.34 -29.28
N PRO A 697 -112.59 42.70 -29.18
CA PRO A 697 -113.84 41.94 -29.24
C PRO A 697 -114.62 42.10 -30.55
#